data_AF-A0A2V8LH75-F1
#
_entry.id   AF-A0A2V8LH75-F1
#
_cell.length_a   1.000
_cell.length_b   1.000
_cell.length_c   1.000
_cell.angle_alpha   90.00
_cell.angle_beta   90.00
_cell.angle_gamma   90.00
#
_symmetry.space_group_name_H-M   'P 1'
#
loop_
_entity.id
_entity.type
_entity.pdbx_description
1 polymer ?
#
loop_
_entity_poly.entity_id
_entity_poly.type
_entity_poly.pdbx_seq_one_letter_code
_entity_poly.pdbx_strand_id
1 'polypeptide(L)'
;MDRRPGAFGHVKTSRVLSVLGPEWFAEFSAVNIPGKVIWCNFELARELGFDVPRSNLMTPEFHAQIIAALSYRILERDEVVAEPKTITMYADRYGGVGVSPALGSGRAGFLPYGNLCIKGLGLTPLFKHDDPDDFEHSHGGLPMDEALAESLFGEVNMNLFTLGSARLLAIIDNDEFITYPEGHKVPRVLAARAGRQLRPGHLLAKRIRRRGARLETFLRMTRETGQLVMQQRAGASKLPDIKATMRRIIDDHARTSAEQLRWRMIHGALTSSNMEISGAMLDLPTQSTQPRTAPIYVLPYPDSTFGREHFERAVQLRPMYTALVRDVPPAQRDSLNIKSINLRGEMDQAYQKHLQVMLLAAAGLKTEVAEFVQANDADLARRFAAVVLKMARMKNWGKLNIGARPVATVSVLDIFHLFQVFPGIHFAAPRGNHAAKIRASLKPVLKGNRFQVSRKQAMIESLIKEFGDIYRELMNACDSLAARFYGSRKTMRESITARAAFENEPITALFRMSMYKELEQAVDAYKVSGDARICREVIDRKVTASLRSVDRLLTQGTSRRLSDGGFELQRRTIDGVNYSVKAWNTRRQPRRVHVSLTVVRDGQTYLTSLPGRPCLSAGEVKSLRYSFTIDGWLTCREARASLMQDQDQLTVNFQGIASFPRIGRLAGIFYIKGGRRLCTKGGLRALGEYPFAIPDQMELMQSTNA
;
A
#
# COMPACT_ATOMS: atom_id res chain seq x y z
N MET A 1 28.38 9.94 19.70
CA MET A 1 27.28 8.96 19.51
C MET A 1 26.87 8.47 20.89
N ASP A 2 26.03 9.24 21.60
CA ASP A 2 25.50 8.80 22.89
C ASP A 2 24.40 7.77 22.67
N ARG A 3 24.71 6.57 23.12
CA ARG A 3 23.89 5.37 23.03
C ARG A 3 22.80 5.44 24.10
N ARG A 4 21.53 5.62 23.71
CA ARG A 4 20.38 5.03 24.41
C ARG A 4 19.71 3.88 23.61
N PRO A 5 20.44 2.84 23.15
CA PRO A 5 19.81 1.59 22.77
C PRO A 5 19.27 0.95 24.06
N GLY A 6 17.98 1.11 24.32
CA GLY A 6 17.31 0.51 25.47
C GLY A 6 16.11 1.27 26.04
N ALA A 7 15.93 2.56 25.71
CA ALA A 7 14.83 3.35 26.30
C ALA A 7 13.44 3.04 25.69
N PHE A 8 13.38 2.46 24.48
CA PHE A 8 12.14 2.28 23.72
C PHE A 8 12.04 0.88 23.10
N GLY A 9 12.41 -0.17 23.86
CA GLY A 9 12.43 -1.56 23.39
C GLY A 9 13.69 -1.91 22.59
N HIS A 10 13.54 -2.75 21.56
CA HIS A 10 14.64 -3.27 20.73
C HIS A 10 14.87 -2.47 19.43
N VAL A 11 14.45 -1.19 19.41
CA VAL A 11 14.56 -0.31 18.23
C VAL A 11 16.02 -0.09 17.83
N LYS A 12 16.34 -0.41 16.58
CA LYS A 12 17.71 -0.37 16.03
C LYS A 12 18.14 1.05 15.66
N THR A 13 19.44 1.26 15.45
CA THR A 13 19.97 2.52 14.90
C THR A 13 19.46 2.81 13.49
N SER A 14 19.34 4.08 13.14
CA SER A 14 18.83 4.54 11.84
C SER A 14 19.81 4.23 10.71
N ARG A 15 19.48 3.26 9.85
CA ARG A 15 20.38 2.78 8.78
C ARG A 15 20.60 3.85 7.70
N VAL A 16 19.62 4.69 7.41
CA VAL A 16 19.72 5.76 6.41
C VAL A 16 20.89 6.70 6.70
N LEU A 17 21.20 6.96 7.98
CA LEU A 17 22.33 7.80 8.38
C LEU A 17 23.67 7.21 7.89
N SER A 18 23.82 5.89 8.01
CA SER A 18 25.02 5.18 7.52
C SER A 18 25.05 5.00 6.00
N VAL A 19 23.88 4.87 5.36
CA VAL A 19 23.77 4.66 3.91
C VAL A 19 24.07 5.94 3.15
N LEU A 20 23.52 7.08 3.58
CA LEU A 20 23.78 8.37 2.95
C LEU A 20 25.10 8.97 3.43
N GLY A 21 25.42 8.84 4.72
CA GLY A 21 26.60 9.44 5.34
C GLY A 21 26.38 10.89 5.79
N PRO A 22 27.26 11.43 6.65
CA PRO A 22 27.04 12.71 7.34
C PRO A 22 26.95 13.92 6.40
N GLU A 23 27.67 13.90 5.27
CA GLU A 23 27.64 15.01 4.30
C GLU A 23 26.28 15.20 3.60
N TRP A 24 25.39 14.20 3.69
CA TRP A 24 24.00 14.27 3.20
C TRP A 24 23.00 14.77 4.23
N PHE A 25 23.43 15.18 5.42
CA PHE A 25 22.51 15.70 6.43
C PHE A 25 22.87 17.13 6.87
N ALA A 26 21.88 17.81 7.42
CA ALA A 26 22.07 18.91 8.35
C ALA A 26 21.56 18.46 9.71
N GLU A 27 22.40 18.55 10.72
CA GLU A 27 22.05 18.25 12.10
C GLU A 27 21.31 19.45 12.71
N PHE A 28 20.36 19.18 13.58
CA PHE A 28 19.67 20.19 14.37
C PHE A 28 19.19 19.60 15.71
N SER A 29 19.03 20.46 16.71
CA SER A 29 18.49 20.08 18.00
C SER A 29 16.97 20.05 17.96
N ALA A 30 16.39 19.01 18.55
CA ALA A 30 14.96 18.84 18.69
C ALA A 30 14.61 18.60 20.16
N VAL A 31 13.43 19.03 20.58
CA VAL A 31 12.91 18.88 21.95
C VAL A 31 11.69 17.97 21.96
N ASN A 32 11.63 17.05 22.92
CA ASN A 32 10.46 16.22 23.15
C ASN A 32 9.34 17.07 23.76
N ILE A 33 8.14 16.98 23.19
CA ILE A 33 6.97 17.73 23.63
C ILE A 33 5.80 16.79 23.96
N PRO A 34 4.92 17.18 24.90
CA PRO A 34 3.69 16.44 25.15
C PRO A 34 2.86 16.33 23.87
N GLY A 35 2.07 15.27 23.79
CA GLY A 35 1.20 15.04 22.64
C GLY A 35 0.27 13.88 22.90
N LYS A 36 -0.65 13.69 21.97
CA LYS A 36 -1.64 12.61 21.97
C LYS A 36 -1.50 11.79 20.71
N VAL A 37 -1.30 10.48 20.87
CA VAL A 37 -1.27 9.56 19.72
C VAL A 37 -2.69 9.40 19.17
N ILE A 38 -2.94 9.94 17.98
CA ILE A 38 -4.26 9.87 17.33
C ILE A 38 -4.39 8.65 16.41
N TRP A 39 -3.26 8.13 15.92
CA TRP A 39 -3.21 6.90 15.13
C TRP A 39 -1.83 6.24 15.28
N CYS A 40 -1.80 4.90 15.27
CA CYS A 40 -0.57 4.12 15.31
C CYS A 40 -0.72 2.81 14.52
N ASN A 41 0.30 2.47 13.74
CA ASN A 41 0.42 1.17 13.09
C ASN A 41 1.09 0.16 14.02
N PHE A 42 0.28 -0.66 14.69
CA PHE A 42 0.75 -1.66 15.65
C PHE A 42 1.63 -2.76 15.04
N GLU A 43 1.39 -3.15 13.78
CA GLU A 43 2.21 -4.17 13.10
C GLU A 43 3.60 -3.61 12.81
N LEU A 44 3.67 -2.41 12.23
CA LEU A 44 4.92 -1.72 11.96
C LEU A 44 5.69 -1.37 13.25
N ALA A 45 5.00 -0.94 14.31
CA ALA A 45 5.61 -0.70 15.61
C ALA A 45 6.32 -1.97 16.12
N ARG A 46 5.69 -3.13 15.98
CA ARG A 46 6.26 -4.42 16.38
C ARG A 46 7.44 -4.82 15.50
N GLU A 47 7.34 -4.64 14.19
CA GLU A 47 8.44 -4.86 13.23
C GLU A 47 9.68 -4.00 13.57
N LEU A 48 9.46 -2.78 14.04
CA LEU A 48 10.51 -1.84 14.43
C LEU A 48 11.08 -2.11 15.83
N GLY A 49 10.46 -2.98 16.62
CA GLY A 49 10.94 -3.39 17.94
C GLY A 49 10.35 -2.63 19.13
N PHE A 50 9.22 -1.95 18.95
CA PHE A 50 8.45 -1.37 20.07
C PHE A 50 7.69 -2.45 20.84
N ASP A 51 7.39 -2.18 22.11
CA ASP A 51 6.70 -3.10 23.02
C ASP A 51 5.19 -3.02 22.83
N VAL A 52 4.72 -3.58 21.71
CA VAL A 52 3.32 -3.48 21.31
C VAL A 52 2.44 -4.44 22.12
N PRO A 53 1.38 -3.96 22.81
CA PRO A 53 0.43 -4.83 23.50
C PRO A 53 -0.16 -5.90 22.56
N ARG A 54 -0.33 -7.14 23.06
CA ARG A 54 -0.87 -8.26 22.27
C ARG A 54 -2.30 -8.01 21.76
N SER A 55 -3.06 -7.17 22.46
CA SER A 55 -4.42 -6.79 22.09
C SER A 55 -4.49 -5.83 20.89
N ASN A 56 -3.37 -5.24 20.45
CA ASN A 56 -3.32 -4.14 19.48
C ASN A 56 -4.25 -2.97 19.88
N LEU A 57 -4.31 -2.69 21.19
CA LEU A 57 -4.99 -1.52 21.74
C LEU A 57 -3.96 -0.54 22.30
N MET A 58 -4.26 0.76 22.20
CA MET A 58 -3.44 1.81 22.77
C MET A 58 -3.61 1.84 24.30
N THR A 59 -2.65 1.28 25.03
CA THR A 59 -2.59 1.39 26.51
C THR A 59 -1.86 2.66 26.93
N PRO A 60 -2.01 3.14 28.18
CA PRO A 60 -1.28 4.30 28.68
C PRO A 60 0.25 4.15 28.57
N GLU A 61 0.77 2.95 28.83
CA GLU A 61 2.21 2.65 28.80
C GLU A 61 2.73 2.69 27.36
N PHE A 62 2.00 2.08 26.43
CA PHE A 62 2.37 2.11 25.01
C PHE A 62 2.25 3.53 24.44
N HIS A 63 1.21 4.29 24.83
CA HIS A 63 1.09 5.70 24.47
C HIS A 63 2.31 6.50 24.95
N ALA A 64 2.70 6.36 26.22
CA ALA A 64 3.87 7.02 26.78
C ALA A 64 5.17 6.63 26.05
N GLN A 65 5.33 5.35 25.70
CA GLN A 65 6.46 4.88 24.90
C GLN A 65 6.53 5.58 23.53
N ILE A 66 5.40 5.70 22.83
CA ILE A 66 5.31 6.35 21.51
C ILE A 66 5.60 7.86 21.60
N ILE A 67 5.02 8.57 22.58
CA ILE A 67 5.28 10.01 22.79
C ILE A 67 6.75 10.27 23.09
N ALA A 68 7.34 9.50 24.01
CA ALA A 68 8.74 9.66 24.37
C ALA A 68 9.69 9.37 23.20
N ALA A 69 9.32 8.45 22.30
CA ALA A 69 10.15 8.08 21.15
C ALA A 69 9.99 9.01 19.93
N LEU A 70 8.81 9.61 19.72
CA LEU A 70 8.46 10.21 18.41
C LEU A 70 7.99 11.67 18.48
N SER A 71 7.58 12.18 19.65
CA SER A 71 6.97 13.51 19.76
C SER A 71 8.04 14.61 19.87
N TYR A 72 8.71 14.91 18.76
CA TYR A 72 9.79 15.90 18.71
C TYR A 72 9.47 17.05 17.75
N ARG A 73 9.74 18.29 18.20
CA ARG A 73 9.80 19.48 17.35
C ARG A 73 11.20 20.09 17.36
N ILE A 74 11.51 20.93 16.38
CA ILE A 74 12.75 21.68 16.37
C ILE A 74 12.83 22.59 17.61
N LEU A 75 14.01 22.65 18.21
CA LEU A 75 14.32 23.59 19.29
C LEU A 75 14.61 24.96 18.66
N GLU A 76 13.87 25.98 19.07
CA GLU A 76 14.06 27.34 18.55
C GLU A 76 15.36 27.97 19.09
N ARG A 77 15.92 28.93 18.35
CA ARG A 77 17.29 29.43 18.55
C ARG A 77 17.55 30.03 19.94
N ASP A 78 16.48 30.45 20.63
CA ASP A 78 16.54 31.12 21.94
C ASP A 78 15.69 30.41 23.01
N GLU A 79 15.20 29.19 22.72
CA GLU A 79 14.40 28.42 23.66
C GLU A 79 15.28 27.72 24.71
N VAL A 80 15.04 28.00 25.99
CA VAL A 80 15.73 27.33 27.10
C VAL A 80 14.90 26.15 27.57
N VAL A 81 15.46 24.94 27.45
CA VAL A 81 14.81 23.69 27.89
C VAL A 81 15.69 23.00 28.92
N ALA A 82 15.09 22.49 29.99
CA ALA A 82 15.78 21.62 30.94
C ALA A 82 16.24 20.31 30.25
N GLU A 83 17.53 20.00 30.33
CA GLU A 83 18.06 18.69 29.93
C GLU A 83 17.42 17.58 30.79
N PRO A 84 17.09 16.37 30.27
CA PRO A 84 17.51 15.76 29.00
C PRO A 84 16.36 15.63 27.97
N LYS A 85 15.53 16.66 27.79
CA LYS A 85 14.40 16.62 26.83
C LYS A 85 14.83 16.78 25.36
N THR A 86 16.11 17.02 25.07
CA THR A 86 16.60 17.30 23.72
C THR A 86 17.33 16.11 23.09
N ILE A 87 17.28 16.04 21.75
CA ILE A 87 18.03 15.09 20.92
C ILE A 87 18.58 15.77 19.66
N THR A 88 19.60 15.19 19.05
CA THR A 88 20.03 15.57 17.69
C THR A 88 19.21 14.81 16.64
N MET A 89 18.65 15.53 15.68
CA MET A 89 17.96 15.00 14.51
C MET A 89 18.64 15.44 13.21
N TYR A 90 18.30 14.76 12.11
CA TYR A 90 19.03 14.85 10.85
C TYR A 90 18.10 15.16 9.66
N ALA A 91 18.16 16.38 9.14
CA ALA A 91 17.44 16.75 7.91
C ALA A 91 18.28 16.30 6.69
N ASP A 92 17.73 15.47 5.81
CA ASP A 92 18.45 14.95 4.64
C ASP A 92 18.49 15.95 3.48
N ARG A 93 19.64 16.01 2.81
CA ARG A 93 19.90 16.85 1.64
C ARG A 93 19.54 16.11 0.37
N TYR A 94 18.70 16.69 -0.46
CA TYR A 94 18.36 16.18 -1.79
C TYR A 94 18.00 17.33 -2.73
N GLY A 95 18.02 17.05 -4.02
CA GLY A 95 17.53 17.93 -5.06
C GLY A 95 16.39 17.29 -5.85
N GLY A 96 15.95 17.96 -6.91
CA GLY A 96 14.87 17.51 -7.78
C GLY A 96 13.99 18.67 -8.23
N VAL A 97 13.06 18.39 -9.14
CA VAL A 97 12.01 19.34 -9.54
C VAL A 97 11.15 19.66 -8.32
N GLY A 98 10.88 20.95 -8.08
CA GLY A 98 10.07 21.42 -6.94
C GLY A 98 10.80 21.47 -5.59
N VAL A 99 12.11 21.18 -5.55
CA VAL A 99 12.89 21.26 -4.29
C VAL A 99 13.58 22.61 -4.11
N SER A 100 13.99 23.27 -5.20
CA SER A 100 14.61 24.61 -5.11
C SER A 100 13.55 25.62 -4.65
N PRO A 101 13.89 26.58 -3.77
CA PRO A 101 15.22 26.92 -3.24
C PRO A 101 15.74 26.06 -2.08
N ALA A 102 14.89 25.23 -1.48
CA ALA A 102 15.27 24.37 -0.38
C ALA A 102 16.42 23.41 -0.79
N LEU A 103 17.12 22.92 0.23
CA LEU A 103 18.31 22.07 0.04
C LEU A 103 18.05 20.61 0.42
N GLY A 104 16.79 20.24 0.67
CA GLY A 104 16.36 18.93 1.11
C GLY A 104 15.10 19.01 1.98
N SER A 105 15.04 18.21 3.05
CA SER A 105 13.87 18.16 3.94
C SER A 105 13.69 19.47 4.72
N GLY A 106 12.81 20.36 4.25
CA GLY A 106 12.55 21.66 4.87
C GLY A 106 11.71 21.58 6.16
N ARG A 107 10.91 20.53 6.35
CA ARG A 107 9.99 20.36 7.50
C ARG A 107 10.01 18.96 8.13
N ALA A 108 11.09 18.21 7.89
CA ALA A 108 11.20 16.83 8.31
C ALA A 108 12.64 16.45 8.67
N GLY A 109 12.80 15.49 9.56
CA GLY A 109 14.12 15.06 10.03
C GLY A 109 14.11 13.63 10.56
N PHE A 110 15.21 12.93 10.33
CA PHE A 110 15.41 11.58 10.83
C PHE A 110 15.80 11.58 12.30
N LEU A 111 15.21 10.64 13.03
CA LEU A 111 15.69 10.23 14.34
C LEU A 111 17.00 9.42 14.20
N PRO A 112 17.84 9.41 15.25
CA PRO A 112 19.06 8.59 15.28
C PRO A 112 18.78 7.07 15.31
N TYR A 113 17.52 6.67 15.52
CA TYR A 113 17.06 5.29 15.62
C TYR A 113 15.81 5.03 14.77
N GLY A 114 15.47 3.76 14.60
CA GLY A 114 14.25 3.26 13.96
C GLY A 114 14.16 3.46 12.44
N ASN A 115 15.09 4.18 11.83
CA ASN A 115 14.97 4.65 10.44
C ASN A 115 13.68 5.45 10.23
N LEU A 116 13.36 6.28 11.22
CA LEU A 116 12.12 7.06 11.34
C LEU A 116 12.40 8.53 11.00
N CYS A 117 11.57 9.11 10.14
CA CYS A 117 11.59 10.53 9.77
C CYS A 117 10.33 11.19 10.34
N ILE A 118 10.48 12.17 11.23
CA ILE A 118 9.36 12.95 11.74
C ILE A 118 9.06 14.08 10.76
N LYS A 119 7.82 14.18 10.28
CA LYS A 119 7.29 15.31 9.51
C LYS A 119 6.50 16.26 10.43
N GLY A 120 6.47 17.54 10.08
CA GLY A 120 5.70 18.56 10.80
C GLY A 120 6.43 19.15 12.01
N LEU A 121 7.73 18.86 12.15
CA LEU A 121 8.55 19.22 13.31
C LEU A 121 8.96 20.71 13.36
N GLY A 122 8.62 21.51 12.34
CA GLY A 122 9.09 22.89 12.17
C GLY A 122 10.12 23.02 11.05
N LEU A 123 10.60 24.25 10.82
CA LEU A 123 11.54 24.56 9.75
C LEU A 123 12.96 24.07 10.06
N THR A 124 13.52 23.22 9.21
CA THR A 124 14.88 22.71 9.39
C THR A 124 15.94 23.69 8.83
N PRO A 125 17.24 23.49 9.11
CA PRO A 125 18.30 24.28 8.49
C PRO A 125 18.37 24.17 6.95
N LEU A 126 17.67 23.20 6.35
CA LEU A 126 17.60 23.02 4.90
C LEU A 126 16.47 23.78 4.23
N PHE A 127 15.52 24.31 5.02
CA PHE A 127 14.53 25.22 4.51
C PHE A 127 15.19 26.51 4.03
N LYS A 128 14.80 26.94 2.83
CA LYS A 128 15.15 28.23 2.25
C LYS A 128 13.87 28.80 1.68
N HIS A 129 13.62 30.06 1.95
CA HIS A 129 12.47 30.77 1.44
C HIS A 129 12.96 31.76 0.40
N ASP A 130 12.48 31.65 -0.82
CA ASP A 130 12.56 32.71 -1.82
C ASP A 130 11.27 32.87 -2.64
N ASP A 131 10.26 32.01 -2.41
CA ASP A 131 8.95 32.07 -3.06
C ASP A 131 7.87 32.57 -2.08
N PRO A 132 7.42 33.83 -2.18
CA PRO A 132 6.36 34.38 -1.33
C PRO A 132 5.00 33.70 -1.54
N ASP A 133 4.81 32.96 -2.63
CA ASP A 133 3.55 32.30 -2.96
C ASP A 133 3.47 30.85 -2.42
N ASP A 134 4.54 30.32 -1.81
CA ASP A 134 4.62 28.95 -1.28
C ASP A 134 4.34 28.85 0.22
N PHE A 135 3.13 29.23 0.64
CA PHE A 135 2.73 29.16 2.05
C PHE A 135 2.74 27.72 2.60
N GLU A 136 2.31 26.74 1.80
CA GLU A 136 2.16 25.32 2.19
C GLU A 136 3.46 24.67 2.69
N HIS A 137 4.61 25.23 2.32
CA HIS A 137 5.91 24.76 2.79
C HIS A 137 6.58 25.72 3.79
N SER A 138 6.10 26.95 3.95
CA SER A 138 6.74 27.99 4.75
C SER A 138 6.43 27.92 6.25
N HIS A 139 5.34 27.26 6.66
CA HIS A 139 4.93 27.18 8.06
C HIS A 139 5.59 26.02 8.85
N GLY A 140 6.33 25.11 8.19
CA GLY A 140 7.06 24.00 8.85
C GLY A 140 6.19 22.91 9.52
N GLY A 141 4.88 23.06 9.49
CA GLY A 141 3.88 22.12 10.01
C GLY A 141 3.44 21.08 8.98
N LEU A 142 2.64 20.12 9.45
CA LEU A 142 1.95 19.13 8.62
C LEU A 142 0.45 19.15 8.98
N PRO A 143 -0.45 19.45 8.03
CA PRO A 143 -1.89 19.33 8.25
C PRO A 143 -2.29 17.90 8.64
N MET A 144 -3.25 17.78 9.56
CA MET A 144 -3.69 16.48 10.09
C MET A 144 -4.29 15.58 9.02
N ASP A 145 -5.09 16.11 8.11
CA ASP A 145 -5.70 15.38 6.99
C ASP A 145 -4.66 14.84 6.00
N GLU A 146 -3.59 15.58 5.72
CA GLU A 146 -2.44 15.08 4.96
C GLU A 146 -1.74 13.92 5.65
N ALA A 147 -1.55 13.99 6.97
CA ALA A 147 -0.98 12.90 7.74
C ALA A 147 -1.88 11.65 7.72
N LEU A 148 -3.20 11.82 7.85
CA LEU A 148 -4.17 10.73 7.72
C LEU A 148 -4.12 10.14 6.30
N ALA A 149 -4.05 10.95 5.25
CA ALA A 149 -3.92 10.49 3.87
C ALA A 149 -2.60 9.71 3.64
N GLU A 150 -1.48 10.20 4.17
CA GLU A 150 -0.18 9.52 4.06
C GLU A 150 -0.16 8.19 4.83
N SER A 151 -0.79 8.10 6.01
CA SER A 151 -0.94 6.83 6.73
C SER A 151 -1.79 5.83 5.95
N LEU A 152 -2.91 6.29 5.40
CA LEU A 152 -3.81 5.48 4.58
C LEU A 152 -3.10 4.92 3.36
N PHE A 153 -2.50 5.78 2.52
CA PHE A 153 -1.84 5.33 1.31
C PHE A 153 -0.56 4.55 1.58
N GLY A 154 0.10 4.76 2.72
CA GLY A 154 1.21 3.92 3.17
C GLY A 154 0.80 2.45 3.23
N GLU A 155 -0.31 2.15 3.89
CA GLU A 155 -0.82 0.79 4.02
C GLU A 155 -1.47 0.26 2.74
N VAL A 156 -2.22 1.10 2.02
CA VAL A 156 -2.79 0.73 0.73
C VAL A 156 -1.69 0.31 -0.24
N ASN A 157 -0.56 1.02 -0.26
CA ASN A 157 0.53 0.69 -1.16
C ASN A 157 1.22 -0.63 -0.78
N MET A 158 1.35 -0.92 0.51
CA MET A 158 1.81 -2.23 0.99
C MET A 158 0.89 -3.37 0.54
N ASN A 159 -0.42 -3.11 0.45
CA ASN A 159 -1.40 -4.10 0.02
C ASN A 159 -1.41 -4.34 -1.49
N LEU A 160 -1.08 -3.33 -2.30
CA LEU A 160 -1.30 -3.35 -3.75
C LEU A 160 -0.02 -3.49 -4.58
N PHE A 161 1.10 -2.93 -4.13
CA PHE A 161 2.34 -2.88 -4.91
C PHE A 161 3.35 -3.91 -4.41
N THR A 162 4.11 -4.52 -5.32
CA THR A 162 5.17 -5.48 -4.95
C THR A 162 6.21 -4.84 -4.03
N LEU A 163 6.58 -3.60 -4.34
CA LEU A 163 7.64 -2.86 -3.65
C LEU A 163 7.11 -1.96 -2.52
N GLY A 164 5.79 -1.87 -2.37
CA GLY A 164 5.14 -1.10 -1.30
C GLY A 164 5.46 0.39 -1.33
N SER A 165 5.56 0.98 -0.13
CA SER A 165 5.88 2.39 0.07
C SER A 165 6.54 2.62 1.44
N ALA A 166 6.97 3.86 1.69
CA ALA A 166 7.11 4.33 3.06
C ALA A 166 5.76 4.26 3.80
N ARG A 167 5.80 3.95 5.09
CA ARG A 167 4.61 3.77 5.96
C ARG A 167 4.69 4.74 7.13
N LEU A 168 3.56 5.22 7.63
CA LEU A 168 3.54 5.94 8.91
C LEU A 168 3.45 4.95 10.08
N LEU A 169 4.27 5.19 11.09
CA LEU A 169 4.24 4.49 12.38
C LEU A 169 3.19 5.10 13.31
N ALA A 170 3.16 6.42 13.41
CA ALA A 170 2.25 7.14 14.30
C ALA A 170 1.96 8.56 13.81
N ILE A 171 0.80 9.07 14.20
CA ILE A 171 0.41 10.48 14.09
C ILE A 171 0.12 11.00 15.49
N ILE A 172 0.72 12.14 15.84
CA ILE A 172 0.66 12.75 17.16
C ILE A 172 0.10 14.17 17.04
N ASP A 173 -0.99 14.42 17.76
CA ASP A 173 -1.58 15.75 17.92
C ASP A 173 -0.99 16.44 19.16
N ASN A 174 -0.43 17.63 18.95
CA ASN A 174 0.18 18.44 20.01
C ASN A 174 -0.67 19.69 20.33
N ASP A 175 -1.92 19.70 19.86
CA ASP A 175 -2.87 20.81 19.99
C ASP A 175 -2.42 22.13 19.37
N GLU A 176 -1.59 22.04 18.33
CA GLU A 176 -1.12 23.18 17.54
C GLU A 176 -1.92 23.34 16.25
N PHE A 177 -1.89 24.55 15.69
CA PHE A 177 -2.58 24.89 14.45
C PHE A 177 -1.65 25.61 13.48
N ILE A 178 -1.81 25.33 12.19
CA ILE A 178 -1.28 26.17 11.12
C ILE A 178 -2.32 27.27 10.89
N THR A 179 -1.88 28.54 10.90
CA THR A 179 -2.74 29.69 10.62
C THR A 179 -2.39 30.23 9.25
N TYR A 180 -3.31 30.07 8.29
CA TYR A 180 -3.18 30.60 6.93
C TYR A 180 -3.25 32.14 6.92
N PRO A 181 -2.72 32.81 5.87
CA PRO A 181 -2.73 34.28 5.77
C PRO A 181 -4.14 34.89 5.92
N GLU A 182 -5.15 34.22 5.37
CA GLU A 182 -6.58 34.52 5.47
C GLU A 182 -7.21 34.23 6.85
N GLY A 183 -6.42 33.83 7.85
CA GLY A 183 -6.84 33.59 9.23
C GLY A 183 -7.45 32.21 9.49
N HIS A 184 -7.65 31.40 8.45
CA HIS A 184 -8.10 30.02 8.56
C HIS A 184 -7.10 29.16 9.33
N LYS A 185 -7.58 28.32 10.26
CA LYS A 185 -6.73 27.47 11.10
C LYS A 185 -6.97 26.00 10.79
N VAL A 186 -5.90 25.25 10.55
CA VAL A 186 -5.95 23.79 10.40
C VAL A 186 -5.11 23.11 11.49
N PRO A 187 -5.56 21.97 12.05
CA PRO A 187 -4.77 21.23 13.03
C PRO A 187 -3.41 20.78 12.48
N ARG A 188 -2.36 21.02 13.25
CA ARG A 188 -0.98 20.60 12.97
C ARG A 188 -0.67 19.32 13.74
N VAL A 189 0.02 18.39 13.09
CA VAL A 189 0.48 17.14 13.72
C VAL A 189 1.95 16.85 13.46
N LEU A 190 2.50 15.95 14.26
CA LEU A 190 3.73 15.22 13.95
C LEU A 190 3.38 13.85 13.35
N ALA A 191 4.06 13.47 12.27
CA ALA A 191 3.91 12.15 11.67
C ALA A 191 5.27 11.43 11.59
N ALA A 192 5.37 10.25 12.17
CA ALA A 192 6.58 9.44 12.17
C ALA A 192 6.56 8.47 10.98
N ARG A 193 7.34 8.75 9.93
CA ARG A 193 7.43 7.92 8.73
C ARG A 193 8.59 6.94 8.79
N ALA A 194 8.31 5.66 8.64
CA ALA A 194 9.29 4.58 8.56
C ALA A 194 9.62 4.22 7.10
N GLY A 195 10.64 3.39 6.94
CA GLY A 195 11.12 2.90 5.65
C GLY A 195 12.38 3.62 5.18
N ARG A 196 13.01 3.09 4.12
CA ARG A 196 14.35 3.50 3.66
C ARG A 196 14.41 4.97 3.27
N GLN A 197 13.39 5.46 2.57
CA GLN A 197 13.26 6.85 2.13
C GLN A 197 14.46 7.34 1.28
N LEU A 198 15.12 6.42 0.58
CA LEU A 198 16.28 6.68 -0.28
C LEU A 198 15.80 7.14 -1.66
N ARG A 199 16.01 8.41 -2.00
CA ARG A 199 15.43 9.08 -3.16
C ARG A 199 16.47 9.21 -4.28
N PRO A 200 16.08 9.13 -5.56
CA PRO A 200 16.92 9.60 -6.67
C PRO A 200 17.43 11.03 -6.45
N GLY A 201 16.62 11.88 -5.80
CA GLY A 201 16.98 13.23 -5.41
C GLY A 201 18.21 13.35 -4.50
N HIS A 202 18.58 12.33 -3.72
CA HIS A 202 19.79 12.37 -2.89
C HIS A 202 21.06 12.54 -3.73
N LEU A 203 21.08 11.98 -4.94
CA LEU A 203 22.22 12.15 -5.87
C LEU A 203 22.19 13.49 -6.62
N LEU A 204 21.08 14.23 -6.51
CA LEU A 204 20.88 15.58 -7.03
C LEU A 204 21.13 16.66 -5.98
N ALA A 205 21.50 16.29 -4.75
CA ALA A 205 21.77 17.23 -3.67
C ALA A 205 22.81 18.29 -4.09
N LYS A 206 22.48 19.56 -3.85
CA LYS A 206 23.40 20.69 -3.97
C LYS A 206 24.43 20.65 -2.83
N ARG A 207 25.59 21.28 -3.03
CA ARG A 207 26.67 21.43 -2.03
C ARG A 207 27.40 20.14 -1.60
N ILE A 208 27.16 19.01 -2.29
CA ILE A 208 28.04 17.84 -2.21
C ILE A 208 29.23 18.04 -3.17
N ARG A 209 30.39 18.40 -2.62
CA ARG A 209 31.59 18.79 -3.38
C ARG A 209 32.64 17.68 -3.52
N ARG A 210 32.61 16.67 -2.65
CA ARG A 210 33.59 15.58 -2.68
C ARG A 210 33.39 14.74 -3.95
N ARG A 211 34.44 14.64 -4.77
CA ARG A 211 34.44 13.85 -6.01
C ARG A 211 34.24 12.37 -5.70
N GLY A 212 33.38 11.69 -6.45
CA GLY A 212 33.09 10.27 -6.28
C GLY A 212 32.08 9.96 -5.16
N ALA A 213 31.67 10.97 -4.39
CA ALA A 213 30.72 10.78 -3.29
C ALA A 213 29.34 10.31 -3.79
N ARG A 214 28.90 10.75 -4.96
CA ARG A 214 27.61 10.30 -5.54
C ARG A 214 27.69 8.85 -5.95
N LEU A 215 28.81 8.40 -6.52
CA LEU A 215 29.01 7.00 -6.85
C LEU A 215 29.00 6.13 -5.60
N GLU A 216 29.74 6.51 -4.57
CA GLU A 216 29.80 5.78 -3.30
C GLU A 216 28.40 5.66 -2.66
N THR A 217 27.68 6.78 -2.57
CA THR A 217 26.32 6.81 -2.02
C THR A 217 25.34 6.02 -2.90
N PHE A 218 25.42 6.11 -4.23
CA PHE A 218 24.62 5.27 -5.14
C PHE A 218 24.84 3.77 -4.90
N LEU A 219 26.09 3.34 -4.72
CA LEU A 219 26.43 1.94 -4.43
C LEU A 219 25.89 1.49 -3.06
N ARG A 220 25.94 2.37 -2.04
CA ARG A 220 25.33 2.07 -0.72
C ARG A 220 23.81 1.99 -0.81
N MET A 221 23.17 2.94 -1.49
CA MET A 221 21.71 2.95 -1.68
C MET A 221 21.23 1.71 -2.41
N THR A 222 21.86 1.37 -3.53
CA THR A 222 21.49 0.21 -4.35
C THR A 222 21.78 -1.12 -3.67
N ARG A 223 22.79 -1.18 -2.80
CA ARG A 223 22.99 -2.36 -1.93
C ARG A 223 21.89 -2.47 -0.89
N GLU A 224 21.51 -1.37 -0.24
CA GLU A 224 20.45 -1.35 0.76
C GLU A 224 19.07 -1.70 0.18
N THR A 225 18.81 -1.32 -1.07
CA THR A 225 17.58 -1.67 -1.80
C THR A 225 17.65 -3.03 -2.51
N GLY A 226 18.80 -3.71 -2.49
CA GLY A 226 18.98 -5.02 -3.15
C GLY A 226 19.04 -4.95 -4.69
N GLN A 227 19.33 -3.78 -5.26
CA GLN A 227 19.37 -3.53 -6.71
C GLN A 227 20.79 -3.56 -7.30
N LEU A 228 21.83 -3.53 -6.44
CA LEU A 228 23.23 -3.52 -6.88
C LEU A 228 23.58 -4.81 -7.63
N VAL A 229 23.96 -4.67 -8.90
CA VAL A 229 24.47 -5.77 -9.73
C VAL A 229 25.99 -5.75 -9.72
N MET A 230 26.59 -6.93 -9.54
CA MET A 230 28.04 -7.13 -9.58
C MET A 230 28.41 -7.90 -10.86
N GLN A 231 29.47 -7.48 -11.54
CA GLN A 231 30.07 -8.19 -12.66
C GLN A 231 31.34 -8.92 -12.20
N GLN A 232 31.55 -10.12 -12.74
CA GLN A 232 32.76 -10.90 -12.54
C GLN A 232 33.61 -10.83 -13.80
N ARG A 233 34.88 -10.45 -13.66
CA ARG A 233 35.88 -10.51 -14.73
C ARG A 233 36.84 -11.67 -14.43
N ALA A 234 37.26 -12.39 -15.45
CA ALA A 234 38.19 -13.52 -15.29
C ALA A 234 39.44 -13.05 -14.53
N GLY A 235 39.77 -13.73 -13.42
CA GLY A 235 40.94 -13.42 -12.59
C GLY A 235 40.87 -12.15 -11.71
N ALA A 236 39.73 -11.44 -11.66
CA ALA A 236 39.60 -10.19 -10.88
C ALA A 236 38.50 -10.24 -9.82
N SER A 237 38.59 -9.34 -8.83
CA SER A 237 37.55 -9.14 -7.82
C SER A 237 36.23 -8.68 -8.46
N LYS A 238 35.09 -9.02 -7.83
CA LYS A 238 33.76 -8.58 -8.28
C LYS A 238 33.67 -7.06 -8.23
N LEU A 239 33.35 -6.44 -9.36
CA LEU A 239 33.16 -4.99 -9.47
C LEU A 239 31.67 -4.66 -9.67
N PRO A 240 31.20 -3.48 -9.25
CA PRO A 240 29.85 -3.02 -9.59
C PRO A 240 29.65 -2.92 -11.11
N ASP A 241 28.47 -3.32 -11.57
CA ASP A 241 27.98 -3.04 -12.92
C ASP A 241 26.90 -1.96 -12.85
N ILE A 242 27.27 -0.72 -13.15
CA ILE A 242 26.38 0.43 -13.00
C ILE A 242 25.26 0.40 -14.04
N LYS A 243 25.54 -0.04 -15.28
CA LYS A 243 24.50 -0.16 -16.31
C LYS A 243 23.46 -1.21 -15.93
N ALA A 244 23.91 -2.39 -15.48
CA ALA A 244 23.00 -3.45 -15.06
C ALA A 244 22.22 -3.06 -13.80
N THR A 245 22.86 -2.36 -12.85
CA THR A 245 22.19 -1.79 -11.66
C THR A 245 21.11 -0.77 -12.07
N MET A 246 21.40 0.12 -13.01
CA MET A 246 20.40 1.07 -13.53
C MET A 246 19.26 0.38 -14.27
N ARG A 247 19.53 -0.69 -15.01
CA ARG A 247 18.46 -1.51 -15.63
C ARG A 247 17.59 -2.19 -14.58
N ARG A 248 18.17 -2.64 -13.47
CA ARG A 248 17.39 -3.17 -12.34
C ARG A 248 16.49 -2.10 -11.71
N ILE A 249 17.01 -0.90 -11.47
CA ILE A 249 16.21 0.25 -11.00
C ILE A 249 15.06 0.53 -11.97
N ILE A 250 15.33 0.57 -13.27
CA ILE A 250 14.31 0.78 -14.31
C ILE A 250 13.23 -0.32 -14.27
N ASP A 251 13.62 -1.59 -14.17
CA ASP A 251 12.68 -2.72 -14.10
C ASP A 251 11.74 -2.62 -12.89
N ASP A 252 12.30 -2.32 -11.71
CA ASP A 252 11.53 -2.18 -10.47
C ASP A 252 10.53 -0.99 -10.57
N HIS A 253 10.97 0.16 -11.10
CA HIS A 253 10.07 1.30 -11.35
C HIS A 253 9.00 1.01 -12.41
N ALA A 254 9.35 0.28 -13.47
CA ALA A 254 8.42 -0.12 -14.52
C ALA A 254 7.34 -1.06 -13.99
N ARG A 255 7.70 -1.99 -13.09
CA ARG A 255 6.76 -2.86 -12.38
C ARG A 255 5.76 -2.06 -11.56
N THR A 256 6.24 -1.14 -10.72
CA THR A 256 5.35 -0.27 -9.93
C THR A 256 4.36 0.48 -10.83
N SER A 257 4.80 0.99 -11.98
CA SER A 257 3.89 1.67 -12.91
C SER A 257 2.89 0.74 -13.61
N ALA A 258 3.24 -0.52 -13.88
CA ALA A 258 2.28 -1.51 -14.38
C ALA A 258 1.22 -1.85 -13.32
N GLU A 259 1.63 -1.98 -12.06
CA GLU A 259 0.74 -2.17 -10.90
C GLU A 259 -0.19 -0.96 -10.69
N GLN A 260 0.29 0.27 -10.93
CA GLN A 260 -0.54 1.48 -10.89
C GLN A 260 -1.73 1.35 -11.86
N LEU A 261 -1.48 0.86 -13.08
CA LEU A 261 -2.56 0.62 -14.03
C LEU A 261 -3.50 -0.50 -13.55
N ARG A 262 -2.95 -1.63 -13.09
CA ARG A 262 -3.70 -2.80 -12.56
C ARG A 262 -4.73 -2.40 -11.51
N TRP A 263 -4.35 -1.49 -10.62
CA TRP A 263 -5.13 -1.04 -9.48
C TRP A 263 -5.83 0.30 -9.69
N ARG A 264 -5.71 0.90 -10.89
CA ARG A 264 -6.31 2.20 -11.24
C ARG A 264 -5.88 3.31 -10.27
N MET A 265 -4.62 3.32 -9.89
CA MET A 265 -4.05 4.25 -8.90
C MET A 265 -3.04 5.19 -9.54
N ILE A 266 -3.18 6.49 -9.26
CA ILE A 266 -2.24 7.54 -9.67
C ILE A 266 -1.44 8.03 -8.47
N HIS A 267 -0.17 8.38 -8.68
CA HIS A 267 0.64 9.02 -7.64
C HIS A 267 0.25 10.49 -7.40
N GLY A 268 0.12 11.27 -8.47
CA GLY A 268 -0.33 12.67 -8.43
C GLY A 268 0.75 13.74 -8.38
N ALA A 269 1.97 13.41 -7.93
CA ALA A 269 3.09 14.34 -7.80
C ALA A 269 4.45 13.63 -7.91
N LEU A 270 4.68 12.92 -9.02
CA LEU A 270 5.85 12.05 -9.17
C LEU A 270 7.11 12.84 -9.56
N THR A 271 8.05 12.97 -8.63
CA THR A 271 9.34 13.65 -8.83
C THR A 271 10.49 12.81 -8.29
N SER A 272 11.73 13.18 -8.62
CA SER A 272 12.93 12.55 -8.05
C SER A 272 13.05 12.69 -6.52
N SER A 273 12.33 13.62 -5.88
CA SER A 273 12.24 13.73 -4.42
C SER A 273 11.07 12.94 -3.81
N ASN A 274 10.06 12.62 -4.61
CA ASN A 274 8.81 11.98 -4.18
C ASN A 274 8.72 10.51 -4.63
N MET A 275 9.85 9.87 -4.90
CA MET A 275 9.90 8.43 -5.12
C MET A 275 11.14 7.83 -4.48
N GLU A 276 11.04 6.57 -4.05
CA GLU A 276 12.21 5.81 -3.61
C GLU A 276 12.96 5.25 -4.83
N ILE A 277 14.30 5.19 -4.76
CA ILE A 277 15.15 4.62 -5.82
C ILE A 277 14.86 3.14 -6.06
N SER A 278 14.28 2.46 -5.07
CA SER A 278 13.86 1.07 -5.17
C SER A 278 12.67 0.87 -6.10
N GLY A 279 11.93 1.93 -6.46
CA GLY A 279 10.64 1.81 -7.15
C GLY A 279 9.43 1.92 -6.22
N ALA A 280 9.63 1.86 -4.89
CA ALA A 280 8.59 2.07 -3.90
C ALA A 280 8.05 3.51 -3.90
N MET A 281 6.79 3.68 -3.48
CA MET A 281 6.15 5.00 -3.42
C MET A 281 6.60 5.81 -2.20
N LEU A 282 6.62 7.13 -2.32
CA LEU A 282 6.95 8.06 -1.25
C LEU A 282 6.14 9.35 -1.42
N ASP A 283 5.81 10.03 -0.31
CA ASP A 283 5.07 11.30 -0.34
C ASP A 283 3.67 11.18 -0.95
N LEU A 284 2.81 10.52 -0.18
CA LEU A 284 1.57 9.90 -0.64
C LEU A 284 0.26 10.74 -0.57
N PRO A 285 0.19 11.96 0.01
CA PRO A 285 -1.07 12.72 0.07
C PRO A 285 -1.72 13.00 -1.30
N THR A 286 -0.94 13.03 -2.39
CA THR A 286 -1.46 13.30 -3.73
C THR A 286 -2.06 12.07 -4.42
N GLN A 287 -2.00 10.89 -3.81
CA GLN A 287 -2.49 9.66 -4.43
C GLN A 287 -4.02 9.62 -4.53
N SER A 288 -4.51 8.84 -5.51
CA SER A 288 -5.93 8.54 -5.66
C SER A 288 -6.12 7.29 -6.48
N THR A 289 -7.25 6.63 -6.25
CA THR A 289 -7.78 5.66 -7.22
C THR A 289 -8.77 6.33 -8.16
N GLN A 290 -9.18 5.62 -9.21
CA GLN A 290 -10.22 6.05 -10.12
C GLN A 290 -11.09 4.89 -10.62
N PRO A 291 -12.33 5.15 -11.06
CA PRO A 291 -13.26 4.08 -11.43
C PRO A 291 -12.87 3.36 -12.73
N ARG A 292 -12.22 4.05 -13.67
CA ARG A 292 -11.89 3.55 -15.01
C ARG A 292 -10.43 3.87 -15.37
N THR A 293 -10.12 4.01 -16.65
CA THR A 293 -8.75 4.22 -17.19
C THR A 293 -8.54 5.61 -17.79
N ALA A 294 -9.21 6.63 -17.25
CA ALA A 294 -9.10 7.97 -17.78
C ALA A 294 -7.69 8.51 -17.47
N PRO A 295 -7.11 9.36 -18.33
CA PRO A 295 -5.78 9.95 -18.12
C PRO A 295 -5.89 11.11 -17.13
N ILE A 296 -6.34 10.81 -15.92
CA ILE A 296 -6.57 11.80 -14.88
C ILE A 296 -5.26 12.40 -14.38
N TYR A 297 -5.34 13.59 -13.77
CA TYR A 297 -4.22 14.20 -13.04
C TYR A 297 -4.71 14.79 -11.71
N VAL A 298 -3.76 14.99 -10.80
CA VAL A 298 -3.99 15.63 -9.48
C VAL A 298 -3.45 17.05 -9.52
N LEU A 299 -2.14 17.18 -9.70
CA LEU A 299 -1.47 18.45 -9.95
C LEU A 299 -1.39 18.69 -11.46
N PRO A 300 -1.54 19.95 -11.93
CA PRO A 300 -1.58 20.29 -13.34
C PRO A 300 -0.18 20.27 -14.00
N TYR A 301 0.66 19.29 -13.67
CA TYR A 301 1.95 19.14 -14.30
C TYR A 301 1.79 18.69 -15.75
N PRO A 302 2.47 19.34 -16.72
CA PRO A 302 2.42 18.94 -18.11
C PRO A 302 2.75 17.45 -18.28
N ASP A 303 1.92 16.74 -19.04
CA ASP A 303 2.04 15.30 -19.31
C ASP A 303 1.97 14.37 -18.09
N SER A 304 1.71 14.86 -16.86
CA SER A 304 1.58 14.01 -15.67
C SER A 304 0.16 13.49 -15.54
N THR A 305 -0.07 12.27 -16.05
CA THR A 305 -1.41 11.68 -16.09
C THR A 305 -1.37 10.18 -15.84
N PHE A 306 -2.46 9.65 -15.31
CA PHE A 306 -2.62 8.22 -15.12
C PHE A 306 -2.38 7.43 -16.41
N GLY A 307 -1.58 6.38 -16.32
CA GLY A 307 -1.15 5.52 -17.41
C GLY A 307 0.12 6.01 -18.12
N ARG A 308 0.71 7.14 -17.70
CA ARG A 308 1.97 7.69 -18.23
C ARG A 308 3.09 7.79 -17.19
N GLU A 309 2.85 7.34 -15.96
CA GLU A 309 3.81 7.46 -14.85
C GLU A 309 5.15 6.79 -15.15
N HIS A 310 5.19 5.70 -15.94
CA HIS A 310 6.45 5.07 -16.36
C HIS A 310 7.35 6.05 -17.15
N PHE A 311 6.78 6.87 -18.04
CA PHE A 311 7.55 7.91 -18.73
C PHE A 311 8.04 9.00 -17.78
N GLU A 312 7.20 9.42 -16.83
CA GLU A 312 7.57 10.40 -15.80
C GLU A 312 8.75 9.88 -14.96
N ARG A 313 8.73 8.61 -14.54
CA ARG A 313 9.84 7.98 -13.81
C ARG A 313 11.13 8.02 -14.63
N ALA A 314 11.09 7.65 -15.91
CA ALA A 314 12.28 7.71 -16.76
C ALA A 314 12.85 9.14 -16.88
N VAL A 315 11.96 10.15 -16.98
CA VAL A 315 12.36 11.57 -17.01
C VAL A 315 13.02 11.98 -15.69
N GLN A 316 12.48 11.54 -14.55
CA GLN A 316 12.99 11.89 -13.22
C GLN A 316 14.28 11.13 -12.83
N LEU A 317 14.50 9.92 -13.36
CA LEU A 317 15.73 9.15 -13.14
C LEU A 317 16.91 9.65 -14.00
N ARG A 318 16.64 10.31 -15.14
CA ARG A 318 17.69 10.77 -16.06
C ARG A 318 18.65 11.78 -15.43
N PRO A 319 18.20 12.87 -14.75
CA PRO A 319 19.11 13.80 -14.08
C PRO A 319 20.01 13.10 -13.05
N MET A 320 19.45 12.16 -12.29
CA MET A 320 20.18 11.38 -11.29
C MET A 320 21.32 10.59 -11.96
N TYR A 321 21.03 9.86 -13.03
CA TYR A 321 22.05 9.09 -13.76
C TYR A 321 23.12 10.00 -14.37
N THR A 322 22.72 11.13 -14.96
CA THR A 322 23.67 12.12 -15.50
C THR A 322 24.60 12.67 -14.42
N ALA A 323 24.06 13.00 -13.24
CA ALA A 323 24.86 13.49 -12.11
C ALA A 323 25.86 12.43 -11.63
N LEU A 324 25.43 11.17 -11.56
CA LEU A 324 26.30 10.02 -11.23
C LEU A 324 27.44 9.87 -12.25
N VAL A 325 27.13 9.85 -13.55
CA VAL A 325 28.14 9.69 -14.62
C VAL A 325 29.18 10.82 -14.60
N ARG A 326 28.74 12.06 -14.34
CA ARG A 326 29.62 13.23 -14.23
C ARG A 326 30.55 13.18 -13.02
N ASP A 327 30.13 12.54 -11.93
CA ASP A 327 30.93 12.38 -10.71
C ASP A 327 32.08 11.36 -10.88
N VAL A 328 31.96 10.44 -11.86
CA VAL A 328 32.95 9.39 -12.12
C VAL A 328 33.99 9.82 -13.18
N PRO A 329 35.31 9.71 -12.89
CA PRO A 329 36.36 9.97 -13.87
C PRO A 329 36.23 9.08 -15.12
N PRO A 330 36.53 9.59 -16.34
CA PRO A 330 36.43 8.79 -17.57
C PRO A 330 37.15 7.44 -17.50
N ALA A 331 38.36 7.39 -16.93
CA ALA A 331 39.16 6.17 -16.80
C ALA A 331 38.50 5.06 -15.94
N GLN A 332 37.56 5.41 -15.06
CA GLN A 332 36.85 4.43 -14.22
C GLN A 332 35.49 4.00 -14.83
N ARG A 333 35.03 4.66 -15.89
CA ARG A 333 33.70 4.38 -16.45
C ARG A 333 33.64 3.00 -17.10
N ASP A 334 34.69 2.61 -17.81
CA ASP A 334 34.74 1.31 -18.49
C ASP A 334 34.87 0.14 -17.51
N SER A 335 35.61 0.32 -16.41
CA SER A 335 35.72 -0.72 -15.37
C SER A 335 34.38 -0.95 -14.66
N LEU A 336 33.59 0.10 -14.46
CA LEU A 336 32.27 0.07 -13.81
C LEU A 336 31.09 -0.14 -14.79
N ASN A 337 31.37 -0.38 -16.08
CA ASN A 337 30.38 -0.52 -17.14
C ASN A 337 29.38 0.67 -17.21
N ILE A 338 29.86 1.89 -16.98
CA ILE A 338 29.06 3.11 -17.07
C ILE A 338 28.92 3.50 -18.55
N LYS A 339 27.71 3.35 -19.10
CA LYS A 339 27.42 3.63 -20.53
C LYS A 339 26.19 4.52 -20.69
N SER A 340 26.00 5.09 -21.88
CA SER A 340 24.73 5.75 -22.19
C SER A 340 23.57 4.74 -22.10
N ILE A 341 22.43 5.17 -21.54
CA ILE A 341 21.22 4.37 -21.39
C ILE A 341 20.06 5.19 -21.98
N ASN A 342 19.32 4.60 -22.91
CA ASN A 342 18.03 5.14 -23.33
C ASN A 342 16.99 4.84 -22.24
N LEU A 343 17.00 5.60 -21.15
CA LEU A 343 16.13 5.37 -19.98
C LEU A 343 14.65 5.28 -20.38
N ARG A 344 14.20 6.09 -21.33
CA ARG A 344 12.81 6.08 -21.79
C ARG A 344 12.46 4.78 -22.51
N GLY A 345 13.32 4.34 -23.42
CA GLY A 345 13.11 3.10 -24.18
C GLY A 345 13.18 1.85 -23.29
N GLU A 346 14.19 1.79 -22.41
CA GLU A 346 14.36 0.67 -21.46
C GLU A 346 13.18 0.61 -20.46
N MET A 347 12.69 1.77 -20.00
CA MET A 347 11.52 1.85 -19.12
C MET A 347 10.23 1.41 -19.82
N ASP A 348 9.98 1.85 -21.06
CA ASP A 348 8.79 1.42 -21.81
C ASP A 348 8.83 -0.08 -22.07
N GLN A 349 9.97 -0.62 -22.50
CA GLN A 349 10.13 -2.05 -22.73
C GLN A 349 9.85 -2.88 -21.47
N ALA A 350 10.44 -2.50 -20.32
CA ALA A 350 10.18 -3.17 -19.05
C ALA A 350 8.71 -3.02 -18.62
N TYR A 351 8.13 -1.82 -18.79
CA TYR A 351 6.75 -1.53 -18.43
C TYR A 351 5.78 -2.38 -19.24
N GLN A 352 5.97 -2.52 -20.57
CA GLN A 352 5.10 -3.36 -21.40
C GLN A 352 5.13 -4.83 -20.95
N LYS A 353 6.31 -5.34 -20.55
CA LYS A 353 6.43 -6.72 -20.04
C LYS A 353 5.64 -6.93 -18.75
N HIS A 354 5.85 -6.07 -17.75
CA HIS A 354 5.12 -6.14 -16.48
C HIS A 354 3.61 -5.91 -16.69
N LEU A 355 3.25 -5.01 -17.61
CA LEU A 355 1.87 -4.71 -17.91
C LEU A 355 1.12 -5.89 -18.54
N GLN A 356 1.78 -6.70 -19.38
CA GLN A 356 1.20 -7.94 -19.90
C GLN A 356 0.81 -8.88 -18.76
N VAL A 357 1.72 -9.12 -17.81
CA VAL A 357 1.46 -9.95 -16.62
C VAL A 357 0.30 -9.38 -15.81
N MET A 358 0.31 -8.07 -15.56
CA MET A 358 -0.76 -7.41 -14.79
C MET A 358 -2.14 -7.51 -15.45
N LEU A 359 -2.24 -7.40 -16.78
CA LEU A 359 -3.51 -7.53 -17.49
C LEU A 359 -4.00 -8.98 -17.58
N LEU A 360 -3.08 -9.94 -17.71
CA LEU A 360 -3.39 -11.37 -17.62
C LEU A 360 -3.89 -11.74 -16.21
N ALA A 361 -3.22 -11.26 -15.17
CA ALA A 361 -3.67 -11.43 -13.78
C ALA A 361 -5.04 -10.74 -13.54
N ALA A 362 -5.28 -9.56 -14.12
CA ALA A 362 -6.58 -8.91 -14.07
C ALA A 362 -7.70 -9.78 -14.69
N ALA A 363 -7.40 -10.61 -15.70
CA ALA A 363 -8.34 -11.58 -16.25
C ALA A 363 -8.65 -12.78 -15.33
N GLY A 364 -8.01 -12.86 -14.15
CA GLY A 364 -8.22 -13.85 -13.09
C GLY A 364 -7.12 -14.89 -12.95
N LEU A 365 -6.10 -14.88 -13.82
CA LEU A 365 -4.97 -15.81 -13.71
C LEU A 365 -4.21 -15.57 -12.39
N LYS A 366 -3.61 -16.64 -11.85
CA LYS A 366 -2.60 -16.48 -10.79
C LYS A 366 -1.40 -15.72 -11.37
N THR A 367 -0.70 -14.92 -10.56
CA THR A 367 0.46 -14.16 -11.04
C THR A 367 1.51 -15.08 -11.68
N GLU A 368 1.81 -16.23 -11.05
CA GLU A 368 2.73 -17.24 -11.59
C GLU A 368 2.31 -17.80 -12.96
N VAL A 369 1.00 -17.91 -13.22
CA VAL A 369 0.46 -18.40 -14.50
C VAL A 369 0.56 -17.29 -15.56
N ALA A 370 0.25 -16.05 -15.17
CA ALA A 370 0.40 -14.89 -16.05
C ALA A 370 1.87 -14.70 -16.48
N GLU A 371 2.81 -14.84 -15.55
CA GLU A 371 4.26 -14.84 -15.84
C GLU A 371 4.66 -16.00 -16.75
N PHE A 372 4.15 -17.21 -16.49
CA PHE A 372 4.43 -18.38 -17.32
C PHE A 372 3.94 -18.16 -18.77
N VAL A 373 2.72 -17.65 -18.96
CA VAL A 373 2.17 -17.33 -20.29
C VAL A 373 3.00 -16.24 -20.96
N GLN A 374 3.34 -15.16 -20.24
CA GLN A 374 4.18 -14.08 -20.78
C GLN A 374 5.55 -14.59 -21.26
N ALA A 375 6.14 -15.56 -20.56
CA ALA A 375 7.46 -16.11 -20.88
C ALA A 375 7.43 -17.17 -22.00
N ASN A 376 6.39 -18.01 -22.07
CA ASN A 376 6.34 -19.16 -22.98
C ASN A 376 5.44 -18.93 -24.20
N ASP A 377 4.55 -17.94 -24.16
CA ASP A 377 3.70 -17.50 -25.26
C ASP A 377 3.60 -15.96 -25.27
N ALA A 378 4.76 -15.34 -25.50
CA ALA A 378 4.89 -13.88 -25.49
C ALA A 378 4.01 -13.19 -26.55
N ASP A 379 3.71 -13.88 -27.66
CA ASP A 379 2.84 -13.35 -28.71
C ASP A 379 1.38 -13.22 -28.23
N LEU A 380 0.83 -14.29 -27.64
CA LEU A 380 -0.50 -14.28 -27.04
C LEU A 380 -0.64 -13.21 -25.97
N ALA A 381 0.33 -13.13 -25.03
CA ALA A 381 0.34 -12.13 -23.97
C ALA A 381 0.34 -10.69 -24.54
N ARG A 382 1.17 -10.44 -25.56
CA ARG A 382 1.27 -9.14 -26.24
C ARG A 382 -0.03 -8.78 -27.00
N ARG A 383 -0.62 -9.72 -27.76
CA ARG A 383 -1.88 -9.49 -28.48
C ARG A 383 -3.03 -9.23 -27.52
N PHE A 384 -3.14 -10.01 -26.45
CA PHE A 384 -4.13 -9.80 -25.39
C PHE A 384 -4.02 -8.40 -24.78
N ALA A 385 -2.82 -8.03 -24.33
CA ALA A 385 -2.57 -6.70 -23.77
C ALA A 385 -2.88 -5.58 -24.78
N ALA A 386 -2.53 -5.75 -26.05
CA ALA A 386 -2.79 -4.76 -27.09
C ALA A 386 -4.29 -4.47 -27.28
N VAL A 387 -5.14 -5.51 -27.34
CA VAL A 387 -6.60 -5.34 -27.47
C VAL A 387 -7.16 -4.62 -26.25
N VAL A 388 -6.77 -5.04 -25.05
CA VAL A 388 -7.21 -4.43 -23.78
C VAL A 388 -6.78 -2.96 -23.69
N LEU A 389 -5.56 -2.63 -24.10
CA LEU A 389 -5.06 -1.26 -24.09
C LEU A 389 -5.73 -0.37 -25.13
N LYS A 390 -6.09 -0.90 -26.30
CA LYS A 390 -6.95 -0.17 -27.26
C LYS A 390 -8.29 0.20 -26.62
N MET A 391 -8.94 -0.76 -25.92
CA MET A 391 -10.18 -0.49 -25.18
C MET A 391 -10.00 0.57 -24.09
N ALA A 392 -8.96 0.43 -23.26
CA ALA A 392 -8.67 1.34 -22.15
C ALA A 392 -8.37 2.78 -22.60
N ARG A 393 -7.85 2.95 -23.82
CA ARG A 393 -7.50 4.26 -24.40
C ARG A 393 -8.69 4.99 -25.03
N MET A 394 -9.85 4.36 -25.18
CA MET A 394 -11.04 5.01 -25.75
C MET A 394 -11.58 6.09 -24.80
N LYS A 395 -11.71 7.33 -25.30
CA LYS A 395 -12.02 8.51 -24.48
C LYS A 395 -13.10 9.41 -25.08
N ASN A 396 -13.82 10.08 -24.19
CA ASN A 396 -14.65 11.25 -24.45
C ASN A 396 -13.90 12.51 -24.05
N TRP A 397 -14.32 13.66 -24.58
CA TRP A 397 -13.89 14.96 -24.05
C TRP A 397 -14.45 15.17 -22.65
N GLY A 398 -13.65 15.77 -21.76
CA GLY A 398 -14.08 16.09 -20.39
C GLY A 398 -12.94 16.58 -19.51
N LYS A 399 -13.28 17.03 -18.30
CA LYS A 399 -12.31 17.45 -17.28
C LYS A 399 -11.57 16.23 -16.72
N LEU A 400 -10.25 16.34 -16.53
CA LEU A 400 -9.36 15.28 -16.09
C LEU A 400 -8.81 15.47 -14.67
N ASN A 401 -9.01 16.65 -14.08
CA ASN A 401 -8.59 16.94 -12.70
C ASN A 401 -9.51 16.22 -11.70
N ILE A 402 -8.92 15.36 -10.85
CA ILE A 402 -9.68 14.57 -9.87
C ILE A 402 -10.10 15.33 -8.61
N GLY A 403 -9.52 16.49 -8.34
CA GLY A 403 -9.92 17.34 -7.22
C GLY A 403 -11.30 17.99 -7.43
N ALA A 404 -11.77 18.07 -8.67
CA ALA A 404 -12.95 18.87 -9.02
C ALA A 404 -14.24 18.07 -9.23
N ARG A 405 -14.22 16.89 -9.89
CA ARG A 405 -15.39 16.02 -10.15
C ARG A 405 -14.96 14.56 -10.47
N PRO A 406 -15.81 13.54 -10.25
CA PRO A 406 -15.55 12.18 -10.71
C PRO A 406 -15.39 12.08 -12.24
N VAL A 407 -14.28 11.50 -12.70
CA VAL A 407 -13.88 11.45 -14.13
C VAL A 407 -14.47 10.24 -14.88
N ALA A 408 -15.46 9.56 -14.29
CA ALA A 408 -16.02 8.30 -14.78
C ALA A 408 -16.56 8.36 -16.23
N THR A 409 -16.97 9.54 -16.70
CA THR A 409 -17.56 9.70 -18.04
C THR A 409 -16.54 9.97 -19.16
N VAL A 410 -15.27 10.14 -18.82
CA VAL A 410 -14.19 10.34 -19.81
C VAL A 410 -13.78 9.02 -20.45
N SER A 411 -13.56 7.96 -19.67
CA SER A 411 -13.32 6.63 -20.23
C SER A 411 -14.59 6.08 -20.87
N VAL A 412 -14.50 5.73 -22.16
CA VAL A 412 -15.63 5.16 -22.89
C VAL A 412 -15.96 3.77 -22.37
N LEU A 413 -14.95 2.95 -22.09
CA LEU A 413 -15.09 1.54 -21.73
C LEU A 413 -14.58 1.26 -20.31
N ASP A 414 -15.24 0.34 -19.62
CA ASP A 414 -14.88 -0.16 -18.29
C ASP A 414 -14.25 -1.56 -18.39
N ILE A 415 -12.97 -1.61 -18.73
CA ILE A 415 -12.25 -2.88 -18.95
C ILE A 415 -12.13 -3.73 -17.67
N PHE A 416 -12.12 -3.10 -16.50
CA PHE A 416 -11.98 -3.82 -15.24
C PHE A 416 -13.30 -4.40 -14.77
N HIS A 417 -14.44 -3.74 -15.05
CA HIS A 417 -15.74 -4.39 -14.88
C HIS A 417 -15.93 -5.55 -15.86
N LEU A 418 -15.42 -5.44 -17.10
CA LEU A 418 -15.38 -6.57 -18.02
C LEU A 418 -14.58 -7.74 -17.42
N PHE A 419 -13.36 -7.50 -16.93
CA PHE A 419 -12.58 -8.55 -16.27
C PHE A 419 -13.26 -9.13 -15.03
N GLN A 420 -13.94 -8.30 -14.26
CA GLN A 420 -14.65 -8.73 -13.05
C GLN A 420 -15.71 -9.81 -13.35
N VAL A 421 -16.46 -9.65 -14.44
CA VAL A 421 -17.67 -10.45 -14.69
C VAL A 421 -17.46 -11.50 -15.78
N PHE A 422 -16.67 -11.19 -16.80
CA PHE A 422 -16.60 -12.01 -18.01
C PHE A 422 -16.08 -13.44 -17.83
N PRO A 423 -15.09 -13.72 -16.96
CA PRO A 423 -14.62 -15.09 -16.77
C PRO A 423 -15.75 -16.05 -16.36
N GLY A 424 -16.66 -15.63 -15.48
CA GLY A 424 -17.82 -16.43 -15.09
C GLY A 424 -18.79 -16.68 -16.26
N ILE A 425 -19.03 -15.66 -17.09
CA ILE A 425 -19.85 -15.77 -18.30
C ILE A 425 -19.22 -16.74 -19.29
N HIS A 426 -17.93 -16.59 -19.56
CA HIS A 426 -17.19 -17.44 -20.49
C HIS A 426 -17.22 -18.90 -20.04
N PHE A 427 -16.92 -19.21 -18.79
CA PHE A 427 -16.88 -20.60 -18.33
C PHE A 427 -18.25 -21.25 -18.22
N ALA A 428 -19.33 -20.48 -18.10
CA ALA A 428 -20.70 -21.00 -18.18
C ALA A 428 -21.06 -21.46 -19.61
N ALA A 429 -20.52 -20.81 -20.65
CA ALA A 429 -20.75 -21.17 -22.05
C ALA A 429 -19.50 -20.94 -22.94
N PRO A 430 -18.41 -21.74 -22.82
CA PRO A 430 -17.11 -21.42 -23.43
C PRO A 430 -17.13 -21.23 -24.95
N ARG A 431 -18.08 -21.88 -25.63
CA ARG A 431 -18.26 -21.82 -27.09
C ARG A 431 -19.31 -20.81 -27.54
N GLY A 432 -20.00 -20.14 -26.62
CA GLY A 432 -21.08 -19.19 -26.92
C GLY A 432 -20.63 -17.94 -27.66
N ASN A 433 -21.59 -17.28 -28.33
CA ASN A 433 -21.41 -15.93 -28.82
C ASN A 433 -21.62 -14.94 -27.66
N HIS A 434 -20.54 -14.30 -27.23
CA HIS A 434 -20.53 -13.45 -26.05
C HIS A 434 -20.62 -11.94 -26.36
N ALA A 435 -20.76 -11.52 -27.62
CA ALA A 435 -20.63 -10.12 -28.01
C ALA A 435 -21.55 -9.18 -27.18
N ALA A 436 -22.83 -9.54 -27.01
CA ALA A 436 -23.78 -8.76 -26.21
C ALA A 436 -23.41 -8.71 -24.72
N LYS A 437 -22.92 -9.82 -24.16
CA LYS A 437 -22.48 -9.92 -22.75
C LYS A 437 -21.21 -9.11 -22.49
N ILE A 438 -20.24 -9.15 -23.42
CA ILE A 438 -19.03 -8.32 -23.36
C ILE A 438 -19.41 -6.84 -23.43
N ARG A 439 -20.29 -6.44 -24.36
CA ARG A 439 -20.78 -5.06 -24.48
C ARG A 439 -21.43 -4.57 -23.18
N ALA A 440 -22.31 -5.38 -22.60
CA ALA A 440 -22.98 -5.05 -21.35
C ALA A 440 -21.96 -4.87 -20.19
N SER A 441 -20.96 -5.76 -20.11
CA SER A 441 -19.93 -5.72 -19.08
C SER A 441 -18.97 -4.52 -19.23
N LEU A 442 -18.78 -4.01 -20.46
CA LEU A 442 -17.94 -2.84 -20.72
C LEU A 442 -18.59 -1.50 -20.33
N LYS A 443 -19.91 -1.47 -20.08
CA LYS A 443 -20.67 -0.26 -19.71
C LYS A 443 -20.29 0.98 -20.55
N PRO A 444 -20.45 0.94 -21.89
CA PRO A 444 -19.97 1.98 -22.78
C PRO A 444 -20.65 3.33 -22.49
N VAL A 445 -19.84 4.38 -22.33
CA VAL A 445 -20.30 5.77 -22.18
C VAL A 445 -19.89 6.54 -23.43
N LEU A 446 -20.88 6.94 -24.24
CA LEU A 446 -20.64 7.62 -25.52
C LEU A 446 -21.09 9.07 -25.42
N LYS A 447 -20.15 9.99 -25.68
CA LYS A 447 -20.42 11.43 -25.80
C LYS A 447 -19.88 11.97 -27.11
N GLY A 448 -20.57 12.99 -27.64
CA GLY A 448 -20.24 13.66 -28.89
C GLY A 448 -21.46 13.82 -29.81
N ASN A 449 -21.24 14.37 -30.99
CA ASN A 449 -22.28 14.43 -32.03
C ASN A 449 -22.58 13.04 -32.63
N ARG A 450 -23.65 12.93 -33.44
CA ARG A 450 -24.09 11.65 -34.04
C ARG A 450 -22.99 10.88 -34.77
N PHE A 451 -22.11 11.58 -35.49
CA PHE A 451 -21.02 10.98 -36.26
C PHE A 451 -19.91 10.45 -35.35
N GLN A 452 -19.54 11.21 -34.32
CA GLN A 452 -18.56 10.80 -33.31
C GLN A 452 -19.05 9.58 -32.52
N VAL A 453 -20.34 9.56 -32.17
CA VAL A 453 -20.98 8.44 -31.47
C VAL A 453 -21.01 7.19 -32.36
N SER A 454 -21.47 7.31 -33.60
CA SER A 454 -21.50 6.19 -34.57
C SER A 454 -20.11 5.61 -34.82
N ARG A 455 -19.09 6.46 -35.03
CA ARG A 455 -17.70 6.00 -35.20
C ARG A 455 -17.19 5.24 -33.97
N LYS A 456 -17.47 5.74 -32.76
CA LYS A 456 -17.09 5.04 -31.52
C LYS A 456 -17.82 3.71 -31.36
N GLN A 457 -19.09 3.63 -31.75
CA GLN A 457 -19.85 2.37 -31.71
C GLN A 457 -19.23 1.30 -32.62
N ALA A 458 -18.89 1.65 -33.87
CA ALA A 458 -18.23 0.74 -34.79
C ALA A 458 -16.87 0.24 -34.24
N MET A 459 -16.08 1.13 -33.65
CA MET A 459 -14.83 0.74 -32.98
C MET A 459 -15.07 -0.21 -31.80
N ILE A 460 -16.09 0.04 -30.99
CA ILE A 460 -16.45 -0.82 -29.85
C ILE A 460 -16.83 -2.22 -30.34
N GLU A 461 -17.59 -2.34 -31.42
CA GLU A 461 -18.00 -3.63 -31.99
C GLU A 461 -16.81 -4.45 -32.50
N SER A 462 -15.86 -3.82 -33.20
CA SER A 462 -14.59 -4.46 -33.59
C SER A 462 -13.82 -4.96 -32.37
N LEU A 463 -13.64 -4.09 -31.37
CA LEU A 463 -12.87 -4.43 -30.17
C LEU A 463 -13.54 -5.55 -29.35
N ILE A 464 -14.87 -5.59 -29.27
CA ILE A 464 -15.61 -6.67 -28.60
C ILE A 464 -15.31 -8.03 -29.27
N LYS A 465 -15.30 -8.07 -30.61
CA LYS A 465 -14.96 -9.28 -31.35
C LYS A 465 -13.51 -9.69 -31.09
N GLU A 466 -12.57 -8.77 -31.30
CA GLU A 466 -11.14 -8.99 -31.03
C GLU A 466 -10.89 -9.52 -29.61
N PHE A 467 -11.56 -8.94 -28.60
CA PHE A 467 -11.46 -9.38 -27.22
C PHE A 467 -12.04 -10.77 -26.98
N GLY A 468 -13.23 -11.05 -27.51
CA GLY A 468 -13.86 -12.37 -27.37
C GLY A 468 -13.02 -13.49 -27.96
N ASP A 469 -12.37 -13.24 -29.10
CA ASP A 469 -11.49 -14.19 -29.78
C ASP A 469 -10.19 -14.42 -28.99
N ILE A 470 -9.47 -13.34 -28.63
CA ILE A 470 -8.21 -13.45 -27.90
C ILE A 470 -8.38 -13.99 -26.47
N TYR A 471 -9.50 -13.70 -25.80
CA TYR A 471 -9.80 -14.25 -24.48
C TYR A 471 -10.03 -15.76 -24.54
N ARG A 472 -10.72 -16.26 -25.59
CA ARG A 472 -10.92 -17.70 -25.80
C ARG A 472 -9.59 -18.40 -26.04
N GLU A 473 -8.73 -17.82 -26.86
CA GLU A 473 -7.38 -18.31 -27.10
C GLU A 473 -6.57 -18.40 -25.79
N LEU A 474 -6.63 -17.34 -24.98
CA LEU A 474 -5.99 -17.32 -23.65
C LEU A 474 -6.51 -18.44 -22.72
N MET A 475 -7.82 -18.62 -22.63
CA MET A 475 -8.39 -19.66 -21.76
C MET A 475 -8.06 -21.07 -22.26
N ASN A 476 -7.97 -21.28 -23.58
CA ASN A 476 -7.52 -22.56 -24.15
C ASN A 476 -6.05 -22.85 -23.81
N ALA A 477 -5.17 -21.84 -23.86
CA ALA A 477 -3.79 -21.98 -23.42
C ALA A 477 -3.72 -22.35 -21.91
N CYS A 478 -4.55 -21.70 -21.08
CA CYS A 478 -4.62 -21.98 -19.64
C CYS A 478 -5.15 -23.39 -19.33
N ASP A 479 -6.05 -23.96 -20.14
CA ASP A 479 -6.58 -25.32 -19.94
C ASP A 479 -5.47 -26.40 -19.95
N SER A 480 -4.35 -26.15 -20.64
CA SER A 480 -3.16 -27.01 -20.62
C SER A 480 -2.34 -26.88 -19.32
N LEU A 481 -2.46 -25.75 -18.63
CA LEU A 481 -1.74 -25.41 -17.40
C LEU A 481 -2.54 -25.79 -16.14
N ALA A 482 -3.81 -26.15 -16.30
CA ALA A 482 -4.75 -26.39 -15.20
C ALA A 482 -4.26 -27.42 -14.18
N ALA A 483 -3.72 -28.56 -14.62
CA ALA A 483 -3.22 -29.61 -13.73
C ALA A 483 -2.01 -29.13 -12.93
N ARG A 484 -1.08 -28.41 -13.58
CA ARG A 484 0.18 -27.95 -12.98
C ARG A 484 -0.03 -26.87 -11.92
N PHE A 485 -0.85 -25.86 -12.21
CA PHE A 485 -0.95 -24.67 -11.36
C PHE A 485 -2.21 -24.62 -10.50
N TYR A 486 -3.26 -25.37 -10.86
CA TYR A 486 -4.54 -25.36 -10.16
C TYR A 486 -4.99 -26.75 -9.68
N GLY A 487 -4.26 -27.82 -10.04
CA GLY A 487 -4.62 -29.21 -9.76
C GLY A 487 -5.72 -29.79 -10.65
N SER A 488 -6.63 -28.97 -11.18
CA SER A 488 -7.67 -29.42 -12.14
C SER A 488 -8.25 -28.27 -12.97
N ARG A 489 -8.88 -28.59 -14.11
CA ARG A 489 -9.63 -27.61 -14.92
C ARG A 489 -10.78 -26.97 -14.15
N LYS A 490 -11.49 -27.75 -13.33
CA LYS A 490 -12.59 -27.23 -12.49
C LYS A 490 -12.06 -26.18 -11.50
N THR A 491 -11.00 -26.51 -10.77
CA THR A 491 -10.38 -25.60 -9.80
C THR A 491 -9.77 -24.37 -10.48
N MET A 492 -9.20 -24.51 -11.68
CA MET A 492 -8.73 -23.39 -12.48
C MET A 492 -9.87 -22.40 -12.78
N ARG A 493 -11.00 -22.90 -13.30
CA ARG A 493 -12.17 -22.04 -13.64
C ARG A 493 -12.71 -21.33 -12.40
N GLU A 494 -12.91 -22.07 -11.31
CA GLU A 494 -13.34 -21.50 -10.03
C GLU A 494 -12.38 -20.41 -9.53
N SER A 495 -11.06 -20.67 -9.61
CA SER A 495 -10.04 -19.72 -9.17
C SER A 495 -10.03 -18.48 -10.05
N ILE A 496 -10.05 -18.63 -11.38
CA ILE A 496 -10.02 -17.51 -12.32
C ILE A 496 -11.25 -16.63 -12.12
N THR A 497 -12.45 -17.22 -12.04
CA THR A 497 -13.68 -16.46 -11.79
C THR A 497 -13.65 -15.75 -10.44
N ALA A 498 -13.26 -16.42 -9.36
CA ALA A 498 -13.25 -15.83 -8.02
C ALA A 498 -12.21 -14.69 -7.90
N ARG A 499 -10.99 -14.90 -8.40
CA ARG A 499 -9.92 -13.89 -8.40
C ARG A 499 -10.33 -12.67 -9.22
N ALA A 500 -10.81 -12.87 -10.44
CA ALA A 500 -11.22 -11.76 -11.29
C ALA A 500 -12.37 -10.95 -10.67
N ALA A 501 -13.37 -11.62 -10.09
CA ALA A 501 -14.50 -10.97 -9.45
C ALA A 501 -14.10 -10.12 -8.25
N PHE A 502 -13.18 -10.61 -7.42
CA PHE A 502 -12.74 -9.95 -6.19
C PHE A 502 -11.70 -8.84 -6.44
N GLU A 503 -10.66 -9.12 -7.23
CA GLU A 503 -9.55 -8.19 -7.42
C GLU A 503 -9.91 -6.96 -8.28
N ASN A 504 -10.88 -7.12 -9.19
CA ASN A 504 -11.30 -6.03 -10.10
C ASN A 504 -12.43 -5.16 -9.56
N GLU A 505 -12.87 -5.38 -8.32
CA GLU A 505 -13.80 -4.46 -7.66
C GLU A 505 -13.24 -3.01 -7.70
N PRO A 506 -14.08 -1.99 -7.79
CA PRO A 506 -13.62 -0.61 -7.67
C PRO A 506 -13.13 -0.30 -6.24
N ILE A 507 -12.27 0.71 -6.08
CA ILE A 507 -11.82 1.21 -4.76
C ILE A 507 -12.41 2.59 -4.49
N THR A 508 -13.74 2.71 -4.56
CA THR A 508 -14.42 4.01 -4.49
C THR A 508 -14.10 4.80 -3.22
N ALA A 509 -13.82 4.11 -2.11
CA ALA A 509 -13.43 4.70 -0.83
C ALA A 509 -12.12 5.52 -0.89
N LEU A 510 -11.31 5.34 -1.94
CA LEU A 510 -10.04 6.03 -2.18
C LEU A 510 -10.10 7.00 -3.38
N PHE A 511 -11.30 7.44 -3.78
CA PHE A 511 -11.42 8.55 -4.73
C PHE A 511 -11.13 9.86 -3.99
N ARG A 512 -10.14 10.62 -4.48
CA ARG A 512 -9.58 11.80 -3.79
C ARG A 512 -10.64 12.68 -3.13
N MET A 513 -11.61 13.18 -3.88
CA MET A 513 -12.61 14.14 -3.37
C MET A 513 -13.41 13.57 -2.19
N SER A 514 -14.01 12.39 -2.33
CA SER A 514 -14.81 11.80 -1.25
C SER A 514 -13.94 11.36 -0.07
N MET A 515 -12.74 10.87 -0.36
CA MET A 515 -11.79 10.46 0.66
C MET A 515 -11.36 11.64 1.52
N TYR A 516 -10.88 12.74 0.93
CA TYR A 516 -10.46 13.92 1.69
C TYR A 516 -11.60 14.55 2.48
N LYS A 517 -12.80 14.64 1.90
CA LYS A 517 -13.99 15.08 2.63
C LYS A 517 -14.26 14.24 3.88
N GLU A 518 -14.12 12.92 3.79
CA GLU A 518 -14.29 12.04 4.96
C GLU A 518 -13.14 12.18 5.98
N LEU A 519 -11.91 12.45 5.53
CA LEU A 519 -10.78 12.70 6.44
C LEU A 519 -10.95 14.03 7.18
N GLU A 520 -11.32 15.11 6.49
CA GLU A 520 -11.64 16.42 7.09
C GLU A 520 -12.75 16.29 8.14
N GLN A 521 -13.84 15.59 7.81
CA GLN A 521 -14.93 15.32 8.77
C GLN A 521 -14.46 14.53 10.00
N ALA A 522 -13.54 13.58 9.81
CA ALA A 522 -12.96 12.82 10.92
C ALA A 522 -12.07 13.69 11.81
N VAL A 523 -11.30 14.61 11.20
CA VAL A 523 -10.47 15.60 11.92
C VAL A 523 -11.36 16.52 12.75
N ASP A 524 -12.41 17.09 12.17
CA ASP A 524 -13.34 17.98 12.88
C ASP A 524 -14.00 17.27 14.07
N ALA A 525 -14.54 16.06 13.84
CA ALA A 525 -15.17 15.27 14.88
C ALA A 525 -14.18 14.87 15.99
N TYR A 526 -12.93 14.57 15.64
CA TYR A 526 -11.87 14.34 16.61
C TYR A 526 -11.54 15.60 17.42
N LYS A 527 -11.39 16.78 16.80
CA LYS A 527 -11.08 18.01 17.54
C LYS A 527 -12.21 18.43 18.48
N VAL A 528 -13.46 18.11 18.17
CA VAL A 528 -14.62 18.36 19.06
C VAL A 528 -14.68 17.36 20.23
N SER A 529 -14.47 16.06 19.96
CA SER A 529 -14.70 15.00 20.94
C SER A 529 -13.47 14.58 21.75
N GLY A 530 -12.28 14.82 21.19
CA GLY A 530 -11.03 14.23 21.64
C GLY A 530 -10.92 12.72 21.39
N ASP A 531 -11.83 12.08 20.65
CA ASP A 531 -11.79 10.62 20.46
C ASP A 531 -10.93 10.21 19.25
N ALA A 532 -9.69 9.79 19.53
CA ALA A 532 -8.72 9.34 18.52
C ALA A 532 -9.22 8.14 17.69
N ARG A 533 -10.21 7.38 18.17
CA ARG A 533 -10.76 6.23 17.44
C ARG A 533 -11.42 6.64 16.13
N ILE A 534 -11.95 7.87 16.04
CA ILE A 534 -12.58 8.41 14.82
C ILE A 534 -11.58 8.40 13.65
N CYS A 535 -10.37 8.92 13.88
CA CYS A 535 -9.29 8.95 12.89
C CYS A 535 -8.82 7.54 12.51
N ARG A 536 -8.69 6.65 13.49
CA ARG A 536 -8.32 5.26 13.23
C ARG A 536 -9.37 4.52 12.39
N GLU A 537 -10.65 4.65 12.72
CA GLU A 537 -11.74 3.97 12.03
C GLU A 537 -11.83 4.35 10.55
N VAL A 538 -11.66 5.65 10.23
CA VAL A 538 -11.69 6.10 8.83
C VAL A 538 -10.52 5.53 8.03
N ILE A 539 -9.33 5.44 8.62
CA ILE A 539 -8.15 4.83 7.99
C ILE A 539 -8.35 3.32 7.82
N ASP A 540 -8.60 2.59 8.92
CA ASP A 540 -8.64 1.12 8.95
C ASP A 540 -9.70 0.57 7.98
N ARG A 541 -10.86 1.21 7.90
CA ARG A 541 -11.93 0.85 6.94
C ARG A 541 -11.46 1.00 5.48
N LYS A 542 -10.75 2.07 5.15
CA LYS A 542 -10.26 2.33 3.79
C LYS A 542 -9.05 1.45 3.43
N VAL A 543 -8.16 1.19 4.38
CA VAL A 543 -7.07 0.21 4.24
C VAL A 543 -7.64 -1.18 4.00
N THR A 544 -8.63 -1.60 4.80
CA THR A 544 -9.31 -2.89 4.64
C THR A 544 -9.97 -3.02 3.27
N ALA A 545 -10.63 -1.96 2.79
CA ALA A 545 -11.20 -1.94 1.45
C ALA A 545 -10.14 -2.12 0.34
N SER A 546 -8.88 -1.75 0.57
CA SER A 546 -7.79 -1.94 -0.41
C SER A 546 -7.29 -3.37 -0.49
N LEU A 547 -7.46 -4.20 0.54
CA LEU A 547 -7.02 -5.59 0.58
C LEU A 547 -7.78 -6.45 -0.42
N ARG A 548 -7.16 -6.65 -1.57
CA ARG A 548 -7.79 -7.38 -2.69
C ARG A 548 -6.86 -8.30 -3.45
N SER A 549 -5.53 -8.09 -3.45
CA SER A 549 -4.62 -9.02 -4.10
C SER A 549 -4.68 -10.37 -3.40
N VAL A 550 -5.11 -11.42 -4.11
CA VAL A 550 -5.29 -12.74 -3.51
C VAL A 550 -3.93 -13.34 -3.13
N ASP A 551 -2.91 -13.13 -3.96
CA ASP A 551 -1.55 -13.60 -3.67
C ASP A 551 -0.97 -12.92 -2.42
N ARG A 552 -1.26 -11.62 -2.23
CA ARG A 552 -0.92 -10.92 -0.98
C ARG A 552 -1.73 -11.44 0.19
N LEU A 553 -3.04 -11.65 0.05
CA LEU A 553 -3.87 -12.19 1.13
C LEU A 553 -3.33 -13.54 1.61
N LEU A 554 -2.94 -14.43 0.70
CA LEU A 554 -2.38 -15.75 1.04
C LEU A 554 -1.08 -15.68 1.85
N THR A 555 -0.30 -14.60 1.70
CA THR A 555 0.99 -14.38 2.37
C THR A 555 0.94 -13.35 3.49
N GLN A 556 -0.21 -12.70 3.70
CA GLN A 556 -0.37 -11.64 4.69
C GLN A 556 -0.45 -12.20 6.11
N GLY A 557 -0.04 -11.40 7.10
CA GLY A 557 -0.14 -11.77 8.51
C GLY A 557 0.87 -12.85 8.90
N THR A 558 0.61 -13.52 10.03
CA THR A 558 1.47 -14.64 10.45
C THR A 558 0.84 -15.98 10.05
N SER A 559 1.70 -16.98 9.89
CA SER A 559 1.30 -18.36 9.62
C SER A 559 1.90 -19.28 10.70
N ARG A 560 1.20 -20.34 11.06
CA ARG A 560 1.73 -21.41 11.92
C ARG A 560 1.19 -22.77 11.56
N ARG A 561 1.95 -23.81 11.90
CA ARG A 561 1.51 -25.20 11.83
C ARG A 561 0.62 -25.53 13.03
N LEU A 562 -0.46 -26.26 12.79
CA LEU A 562 -1.38 -26.77 13.81
C LEU A 562 -0.94 -28.16 14.29
N SER A 563 -1.31 -28.52 15.52
CA SER A 563 -0.97 -29.82 16.13
C SER A 563 -1.58 -31.01 15.38
N ASP A 564 -2.69 -30.80 14.69
CA ASP A 564 -3.38 -31.82 13.88
C ASP A 564 -2.82 -31.94 12.44
N GLY A 565 -1.67 -31.31 12.16
CA GLY A 565 -1.01 -31.31 10.86
C GLY A 565 -1.58 -30.29 9.86
N GLY A 566 -2.56 -29.48 10.24
CA GLY A 566 -3.04 -28.34 9.46
C GLY A 566 -2.14 -27.11 9.52
N PHE A 567 -2.57 -26.06 8.85
CA PHE A 567 -1.95 -24.74 8.87
C PHE A 567 -2.99 -23.68 9.23
N GLU A 568 -2.59 -22.72 10.04
CA GLU A 568 -3.34 -21.50 10.28
C GLU A 568 -2.59 -20.34 9.62
N LEU A 569 -3.19 -19.80 8.57
CA LEU A 569 -2.65 -18.78 7.69
C LEU A 569 -3.38 -17.45 7.93
N GLN A 570 -2.82 -16.35 7.42
CA GLN A 570 -3.51 -15.04 7.38
C GLN A 570 -3.86 -14.47 8.75
N ARG A 571 -3.15 -14.90 9.79
CA ARG A 571 -3.47 -14.56 11.18
C ARG A 571 -3.29 -13.05 11.40
N ARG A 572 -4.39 -12.39 11.75
CA ARG A 572 -4.46 -10.95 12.02
C ARG A 572 -5.34 -10.67 13.23
N THR A 573 -5.01 -9.63 13.97
CA THR A 573 -5.82 -9.13 15.09
C THR A 573 -6.41 -7.78 14.70
N ILE A 574 -7.72 -7.72 14.47
CA ILE A 574 -8.46 -6.51 14.07
C ILE A 574 -9.42 -6.17 15.21
N ASP A 575 -9.30 -4.96 15.76
CA ASP A 575 -10.10 -4.51 16.91
C ASP A 575 -10.09 -5.50 18.09
N GLY A 576 -8.93 -6.12 18.33
CA GLY A 576 -8.73 -7.12 19.38
C GLY A 576 -9.31 -8.50 19.09
N VAL A 577 -9.80 -8.74 17.88
CA VAL A 577 -10.38 -10.00 17.42
C VAL A 577 -9.40 -10.70 16.48
N ASN A 578 -9.10 -11.96 16.76
CA ASN A 578 -8.22 -12.77 15.94
C ASN A 578 -9.00 -13.38 14.78
N TYR A 579 -8.50 -13.17 13.56
CA TYR A 579 -8.99 -13.77 12.34
C TYR A 579 -7.88 -14.57 11.65
N SER A 580 -8.24 -15.69 11.03
CA SER A 580 -7.29 -16.53 10.29
C SER A 580 -8.01 -17.48 9.32
N VAL A 581 -7.25 -18.15 8.47
CA VAL A 581 -7.72 -19.25 7.62
C VAL A 581 -7.03 -20.54 8.06
N LYS A 582 -7.83 -21.52 8.52
CA LYS A 582 -7.34 -22.86 8.84
C LYS A 582 -7.50 -23.78 7.64
N ALA A 583 -6.41 -24.39 7.19
CA ALA A 583 -6.37 -25.23 6.01
C ALA A 583 -5.59 -26.53 6.25
N TRP A 584 -6.08 -27.63 5.67
CA TRP A 584 -5.45 -28.95 5.72
C TRP A 584 -5.20 -29.47 4.30
N ASN A 585 -4.21 -30.34 4.16
CA ASN A 585 -3.90 -31.03 2.91
C ASN A 585 -4.66 -32.37 2.77
N THR A 586 -5.82 -32.48 3.40
CA THR A 586 -6.66 -33.69 3.32
C THR A 586 -8.06 -33.32 2.82
N ARG A 587 -8.64 -34.18 1.97
CA ARG A 587 -10.03 -33.98 1.49
C ARG A 587 -11.07 -34.11 2.60
N ARG A 588 -10.69 -34.68 3.75
CA ARG A 588 -11.59 -34.96 4.89
C ARG A 588 -11.81 -33.75 5.81
N GLN A 589 -10.90 -32.78 5.82
CA GLN A 589 -11.01 -31.61 6.68
C GLN A 589 -11.30 -30.35 5.85
N PRO A 590 -12.46 -29.70 6.04
CA PRO A 590 -12.80 -28.51 5.27
C PRO A 590 -11.91 -27.33 5.69
N ARG A 591 -11.36 -26.64 4.70
CA ARG A 591 -10.69 -25.35 4.91
C ARG A 591 -11.73 -24.34 5.38
N ARG A 592 -11.40 -23.54 6.39
CA ARG A 592 -12.36 -22.66 7.06
C ARG A 592 -11.75 -21.37 7.59
N VAL A 593 -12.56 -20.33 7.65
CA VAL A 593 -12.21 -19.09 8.36
C VAL A 593 -12.38 -19.32 9.86
N HIS A 594 -11.47 -18.79 10.65
CA HIS A 594 -11.43 -18.96 12.09
C HIS A 594 -11.44 -17.58 12.76
N VAL A 595 -12.32 -17.42 13.75
CA VAL A 595 -12.48 -16.21 14.55
C VAL A 595 -12.32 -16.57 16.02
N SER A 596 -11.50 -15.81 16.75
CA SER A 596 -11.32 -15.98 18.18
C SER A 596 -11.01 -14.68 18.91
N LEU A 597 -11.15 -14.71 20.24
CA LEU A 597 -10.75 -13.64 21.15
C LEU A 597 -9.70 -14.19 22.10
N THR A 598 -8.59 -13.49 22.27
CA THR A 598 -7.66 -13.79 23.37
C THR A 598 -8.25 -13.26 24.67
N VAL A 599 -8.27 -14.08 25.72
CA VAL A 599 -8.80 -13.70 27.03
C VAL A 599 -7.81 -14.05 28.13
N VAL A 600 -7.84 -13.28 29.22
CA VAL A 600 -7.06 -13.54 30.44
C VAL A 600 -8.02 -13.85 31.56
N ARG A 601 -7.79 -14.92 32.30
CA ARG A 601 -8.61 -15.26 33.47
C ARG A 601 -8.29 -14.29 34.61
N ASP A 602 -9.31 -13.68 35.17
CA ASP A 602 -9.24 -12.79 36.32
C ASP A 602 -10.29 -13.23 37.34
N GLY A 603 -9.88 -14.05 38.31
CA GLY A 603 -10.79 -14.71 39.24
C GLY A 603 -11.86 -15.59 38.54
N GLN A 604 -13.12 -15.16 38.65
CA GLN A 604 -14.30 -15.83 38.07
C GLN A 604 -14.71 -15.29 36.70
N THR A 605 -13.97 -14.33 36.17
CA THR A 605 -14.26 -13.67 34.90
C THR A 605 -13.08 -13.77 33.94
N TYR A 606 -13.32 -13.31 32.72
CA TYR A 606 -12.38 -13.31 31.60
C TYR A 606 -12.26 -11.88 31.08
N LEU A 607 -11.06 -11.33 31.15
CA LEU A 607 -10.74 -10.04 30.54
C LEU A 607 -10.71 -10.21 29.03
N THR A 608 -11.42 -9.34 28.30
CA THR A 608 -11.54 -9.41 26.84
C THR A 608 -11.29 -8.07 26.19
N SER A 609 -10.94 -8.11 24.90
CA SER A 609 -10.79 -6.95 24.03
C SER A 609 -12.09 -6.43 23.44
N LEU A 610 -13.25 -7.01 23.79
CA LEU A 610 -14.52 -6.63 23.18
C LEU A 610 -14.93 -5.20 23.58
N PRO A 611 -15.22 -4.32 22.59
CA PRO A 611 -15.71 -2.98 22.87
C PRO A 611 -16.95 -3.00 23.78
N GLY A 612 -16.90 -2.24 24.87
CA GLY A 612 -18.01 -2.14 25.83
C GLY A 612 -18.20 -3.35 26.76
N ARG A 613 -17.37 -4.39 26.64
CA ARG A 613 -17.38 -5.58 27.52
C ARG A 613 -15.95 -6.02 27.84
N PRO A 614 -15.20 -5.25 28.65
CA PRO A 614 -13.82 -5.60 29.01
C PRO A 614 -13.72 -6.87 29.85
N CYS A 615 -14.84 -7.36 30.39
CA CYS A 615 -14.91 -8.50 31.28
C CYS A 615 -16.16 -9.35 30.97
N LEU A 616 -16.01 -10.68 30.91
CA LEU A 616 -17.09 -11.64 30.71
C LEU A 616 -17.06 -12.70 31.81
N SER A 617 -18.20 -13.05 32.38
CA SER A 617 -18.34 -14.25 33.24
C SER A 617 -18.30 -15.54 32.40
N ALA A 618 -18.07 -16.68 33.06
CA ALA A 618 -18.15 -17.99 32.39
C ALA A 618 -19.52 -18.27 31.75
N GLY A 619 -20.60 -17.80 32.38
CA GLY A 619 -21.96 -17.88 31.82
C GLY A 619 -22.11 -17.03 30.56
N GLU A 620 -21.58 -15.81 30.57
CA GLU A 620 -21.61 -14.91 29.41
C GLU A 620 -20.76 -15.44 28.25
N VAL A 621 -19.61 -16.06 28.50
CA VAL A 621 -18.82 -16.73 27.45
C VAL A 621 -19.64 -17.83 26.77
N LYS A 622 -20.38 -18.65 27.53
CA LYS A 622 -21.28 -19.69 26.95
C LYS A 622 -22.43 -19.10 26.13
N SER A 623 -22.91 -17.92 26.53
CA SER A 623 -24.00 -17.20 25.85
C SER A 623 -23.52 -16.28 24.73
N LEU A 624 -22.22 -16.03 24.60
CA LEU A 624 -21.64 -15.19 23.57
C LEU A 624 -21.83 -15.82 22.18
N ARG A 625 -22.20 -14.97 21.22
CA ARG A 625 -22.47 -15.30 19.82
C ARG A 625 -21.72 -14.33 18.92
N TYR A 626 -21.33 -14.83 17.75
CA TYR A 626 -20.82 -14.03 16.66
C TYR A 626 -21.77 -14.14 15.47
N SER A 627 -22.46 -13.06 15.17
CA SER A 627 -23.33 -12.93 14.00
C SER A 627 -22.50 -12.37 12.85
N PHE A 628 -22.51 -13.03 11.70
CA PHE A 628 -21.59 -12.71 10.61
C PHE A 628 -22.21 -12.84 9.22
N THR A 629 -21.54 -12.23 8.25
CA THR A 629 -21.91 -12.21 6.82
C THR A 629 -20.66 -12.22 5.94
N ILE A 630 -20.84 -12.61 4.68
CA ILE A 630 -19.84 -12.51 3.61
C ILE A 630 -20.33 -11.80 2.36
N ASP A 631 -21.58 -11.33 2.38
CA ASP A 631 -22.31 -10.79 1.25
C ASP A 631 -22.94 -9.43 1.59
N GLY A 632 -22.34 -8.70 2.53
CA GLY A 632 -22.81 -7.37 2.92
C GLY A 632 -24.13 -7.38 3.69
N TRP A 633 -24.34 -8.40 4.54
CA TRP A 633 -25.53 -8.60 5.36
C TRP A 633 -26.80 -8.97 4.58
N LEU A 634 -26.68 -9.40 3.32
CA LEU A 634 -27.79 -10.02 2.59
C LEU A 634 -28.19 -11.35 3.25
N THR A 635 -27.20 -12.12 3.69
CA THR A 635 -27.39 -13.27 4.55
C THR A 635 -26.63 -13.10 5.86
N CYS A 636 -27.19 -13.67 6.92
CA CYS A 636 -26.62 -13.64 8.26
C CYS A 636 -26.55 -15.07 8.82
N ARG A 637 -25.38 -15.42 9.37
CA ARG A 637 -25.13 -16.69 10.05
C ARG A 637 -24.65 -16.41 11.47
N GLU A 638 -24.70 -17.42 12.32
CA GLU A 638 -24.29 -17.32 13.72
C GLU A 638 -23.31 -18.42 14.11
N ALA A 639 -22.28 -18.03 14.85
CA ALA A 639 -21.32 -18.92 15.47
C ALA A 639 -21.40 -18.83 16.99
N ARG A 640 -21.31 -19.99 17.65
CA ARG A 640 -21.32 -20.10 19.11
C ARG A 640 -19.90 -20.00 19.66
N ALA A 641 -19.74 -19.23 20.74
CA ALA A 641 -18.49 -19.16 21.47
C ALA A 641 -18.22 -20.45 22.26
N SER A 642 -16.94 -20.79 22.36
CA SER A 642 -16.43 -21.87 23.19
C SER A 642 -15.08 -21.47 23.75
N LEU A 643 -14.88 -21.67 25.05
CA LEU A 643 -13.59 -21.43 25.69
C LEU A 643 -12.64 -22.59 25.34
N MET A 644 -11.44 -22.27 24.89
CA MET A 644 -10.41 -23.26 24.56
C MET A 644 -9.06 -22.78 25.07
N GLN A 645 -8.19 -23.74 25.38
CA GLN A 645 -6.78 -23.50 25.58
C GLN A 645 -6.08 -23.71 24.22
N ASP A 646 -5.43 -22.68 23.69
CA ASP A 646 -4.62 -22.73 22.49
C ASP A 646 -3.16 -22.50 22.88
N GLN A 647 -2.40 -23.59 22.94
CA GLN A 647 -1.06 -23.63 23.53
C GLN A 647 -1.13 -23.13 24.99
N ASP A 648 -0.57 -21.95 25.28
CA ASP A 648 -0.52 -21.36 26.62
C ASP A 648 -1.50 -20.19 26.79
N GLN A 649 -2.39 -19.96 25.82
CA GLN A 649 -3.36 -18.88 25.87
C GLN A 649 -4.78 -19.40 25.96
N LEU A 650 -5.56 -18.75 26.82
CA LEU A 650 -6.98 -18.97 26.87
C LEU A 650 -7.66 -18.13 25.77
N THR A 651 -8.46 -18.78 24.94
CA THR A 651 -9.17 -18.13 23.84
C THR A 651 -10.65 -18.46 23.86
N VAL A 652 -11.47 -17.51 23.42
CA VAL A 652 -12.87 -17.74 23.09
C VAL A 652 -12.98 -17.92 21.59
N ASN A 653 -13.18 -19.15 21.14
CA ASN A 653 -13.25 -19.54 19.74
C ASN A 653 -14.70 -19.64 19.27
N PHE A 654 -14.97 -19.19 18.04
CA PHE A 654 -16.30 -19.20 17.45
C PHE A 654 -16.45 -20.35 16.44
N GLN A 655 -17.23 -21.36 16.82
CA GLN A 655 -17.41 -22.58 16.03
C GLN A 655 -18.49 -22.42 14.95
N GLY A 656 -18.42 -23.25 13.91
CA GLY A 656 -19.45 -23.29 12.85
C GLY A 656 -19.23 -22.29 11.71
N ILE A 657 -18.11 -21.57 11.72
CA ILE A 657 -17.66 -20.73 10.61
C ILE A 657 -17.07 -21.66 9.53
N ALA A 658 -17.94 -22.33 8.76
CA ALA A 658 -17.56 -23.25 7.67
C ALA A 658 -18.32 -22.94 6.36
N SER A 659 -17.85 -23.54 5.25
CA SER A 659 -18.44 -23.40 3.91
C SER A 659 -18.47 -21.97 3.37
N PHE A 660 -17.28 -21.47 3.03
CA PHE A 660 -17.05 -20.14 2.49
C PHE A 660 -16.68 -20.20 1.00
N PRO A 661 -16.92 -19.11 0.24
CA PRO A 661 -16.31 -18.97 -1.08
C PRO A 661 -14.78 -19.00 -0.95
N ARG A 662 -14.09 -19.23 -2.07
CA ARG A 662 -12.62 -19.25 -2.08
C ARG A 662 -12.03 -17.93 -1.60
N ILE A 663 -12.66 -16.80 -1.89
CA ILE A 663 -12.18 -15.47 -1.55
C ILE A 663 -13.41 -14.65 -1.13
N GLY A 664 -13.28 -13.78 -0.13
CA GLY A 664 -14.38 -12.94 0.31
C GLY A 664 -13.98 -11.99 1.44
N ARG A 665 -14.98 -11.33 2.04
CA ARG A 665 -14.82 -10.46 3.22
C ARG A 665 -15.77 -10.92 4.30
N LEU A 666 -15.24 -11.23 5.48
CA LEU A 666 -16.05 -11.59 6.65
C LEU A 666 -16.32 -10.35 7.48
N ALA A 667 -17.58 -9.99 7.67
CA ALA A 667 -18.00 -8.96 8.62
C ALA A 667 -18.83 -9.59 9.74
N GLY A 668 -18.78 -9.05 10.95
CA GLY A 668 -19.61 -9.56 12.02
C GLY A 668 -19.67 -8.71 13.29
N ILE A 669 -20.53 -9.15 14.21
CA ILE A 669 -20.88 -8.48 15.45
C ILE A 669 -20.99 -9.53 16.57
N PHE A 670 -20.46 -9.20 17.74
CA PHE A 670 -20.63 -10.03 18.94
C PHE A 670 -21.86 -9.63 19.75
N TYR A 671 -22.55 -10.61 20.34
CA TYR A 671 -23.66 -10.35 21.24
C TYR A 671 -23.89 -11.52 22.22
N ILE A 672 -24.58 -11.27 23.35
CA ILE A 672 -24.92 -12.31 24.33
C ILE A 672 -26.37 -12.77 24.10
N LYS A 673 -26.58 -14.06 23.86
CA LYS A 673 -27.92 -14.64 23.70
C LYS A 673 -28.74 -14.45 24.98
N GLY A 674 -29.92 -13.85 24.85
CA GLY A 674 -30.81 -13.54 25.98
C GLY A 674 -30.50 -12.23 26.72
N GLY A 675 -29.42 -11.53 26.35
CA GLY A 675 -29.12 -10.17 26.82
C GLY A 675 -29.47 -9.10 25.79
N ARG A 676 -29.42 -7.81 26.17
CA ARG A 676 -29.37 -6.71 25.19
C ARG A 676 -28.16 -6.95 24.26
N ARG A 677 -28.34 -6.74 22.95
CA ARG A 677 -27.24 -6.80 21.97
C ARG A 677 -26.08 -5.93 22.48
N LEU A 678 -24.85 -6.45 22.42
CA LEU A 678 -23.65 -5.79 22.97
C LEU A 678 -23.28 -4.45 22.28
N CYS A 679 -24.07 -4.01 21.30
CA CYS A 679 -23.99 -2.69 20.69
C CYS A 679 -25.36 -2.01 20.74
N THR A 680 -25.65 -1.27 21.81
CA THR A 680 -26.83 -0.38 21.86
C THR A 680 -26.46 1.00 22.38
N LYS A 681 -26.29 1.94 21.44
CA LYS A 681 -27.04 3.20 21.28
C LYS A 681 -26.29 4.02 20.22
N GLY A 682 -26.74 3.94 18.96
CA GLY A 682 -26.13 4.65 17.82
C GLY A 682 -25.61 3.78 16.66
N GLY A 683 -26.30 2.67 16.34
CA GLY A 683 -25.94 1.80 15.21
C GLY A 683 -25.23 0.51 15.62
N LEU A 684 -25.61 -0.60 15.00
CA LEU A 684 -24.90 -1.87 15.08
C LEU A 684 -23.47 -1.65 14.56
N ARG A 685 -22.48 -1.50 15.43
CA ARG A 685 -21.10 -1.32 15.00
C ARG A 685 -20.55 -2.67 14.55
N ALA A 686 -20.60 -2.92 13.24
CA ALA A 686 -19.86 -4.01 12.63
C ALA A 686 -18.37 -3.82 12.93
N LEU A 687 -17.69 -4.90 13.30
CA LEU A 687 -16.24 -4.90 13.38
C LEU A 687 -15.65 -4.67 11.99
N GLY A 688 -14.39 -4.26 11.92
CA GLY A 688 -13.66 -4.21 10.65
C GLY A 688 -13.80 -5.52 9.88
N GLU A 689 -14.02 -5.41 8.56
CA GLU A 689 -14.12 -6.59 7.71
C GLU A 689 -12.79 -7.34 7.70
N TYR A 690 -12.85 -8.66 7.56
CA TYR A 690 -11.68 -9.52 7.38
C TYR A 690 -11.69 -10.10 5.95
N PRO A 691 -10.95 -9.50 5.01
CA PRO A 691 -10.74 -10.05 3.68
C PRO A 691 -9.91 -11.33 3.78
N PHE A 692 -10.34 -12.42 3.15
CA PHE A 692 -9.67 -13.71 3.24
C PHE A 692 -9.57 -14.39 1.88
N ALA A 693 -8.54 -15.23 1.75
CA ALA A 693 -8.39 -16.16 0.65
C ALA A 693 -8.20 -17.58 1.19
N ILE A 694 -8.97 -18.54 0.70
CA ILE A 694 -8.80 -19.96 1.03
C ILE A 694 -7.85 -20.54 -0.03
N PRO A 695 -6.62 -20.94 0.36
CA PRO A 695 -5.67 -21.48 -0.61
C PRO A 695 -6.25 -22.72 -1.28
N ASP A 696 -5.94 -22.93 -2.56
CA ASP A 696 -6.09 -24.21 -3.21
C ASP A 696 -5.01 -25.22 -2.75
N GLN A 697 -5.00 -26.43 -3.32
CA GLN A 697 -4.00 -27.44 -2.91
C GLN A 697 -2.58 -27.04 -3.28
N MET A 698 -2.37 -26.42 -4.45
CA MET A 698 -1.05 -25.99 -4.91
C MET A 698 -0.55 -24.80 -4.08
N GLU A 699 -1.41 -23.81 -3.85
CA GLU A 699 -1.11 -22.64 -3.02
C GLU A 699 -0.81 -23.04 -1.58
N LEU A 700 -1.53 -24.02 -1.04
CA LEU A 700 -1.23 -24.55 0.29
C LEU A 700 0.17 -25.19 0.30
N MET A 701 0.50 -26.04 -0.66
CA MET A 701 1.84 -26.68 -0.74
C MET A 701 2.98 -25.67 -0.91
N GLN A 702 2.77 -24.59 -1.65
CA GLN A 702 3.74 -23.50 -1.77
C GLN A 702 3.92 -22.76 -0.43
N SER A 703 2.82 -22.49 0.27
CA SER A 703 2.83 -21.79 1.55
C SER A 703 3.46 -22.61 2.69
N THR A 704 3.61 -23.92 2.52
CA THR A 704 4.26 -24.80 3.52
C THR A 704 5.76 -24.99 3.31
N ASN A 705 6.27 -24.62 2.12
CA ASN A 705 7.68 -24.74 1.76
C ASN A 705 8.46 -23.42 1.93
N ALA A 706 7.75 -22.32 2.19
CA ALA A 706 8.29 -21.01 2.55
C ALA A 706 8.30 -20.85 4.08
#